data_AF-A0A7X8UHD1-F1
#
_entry.id   AF-A0A7X8UHD1-F1
#
_cell.length_a   1.000
_cell.length_b   1.000
_cell.length_c   1.000
_cell.angle_alpha   90.00
_cell.angle_beta   90.00
_cell.angle_gamma   90.00
#
_symmetry.space_group_name_H-M   'P 1'
#
loop_
_entity.id
_entity.type
_entity.pdbx_description
1 polymer ?
#
loop_
_entity_poly.entity_id
_entity_poly.type
_entity_poly.pdbx_seq_one_letter_code
_entity_poly.pdbx_strand_id
1 'polypeptide(L)'
;MVVLLLCVLLSWIGITLFCFVSVIRTRVALSRIEAELGGLKARLSAGGMETRAAAPVAAEPAAAAPRAETPAPKPIPAATPTLKPTPAATPVRPVKTRAERLDALERMVGTRWLNWVGALVTLAGTAFLLKFLYDRGWIGPAGRVTIGMGIGVSLLWLGELRLRRFHPLLSQSVSAAGCGALFLTTFLSYKFYDFGGRAATFGLLCWFALFTVLLAVARRAPVLAYLGLLCAYLTPWLLSTGEDQAEILFAYLAILAAASAGVSVLCGWRGIVPLGFVLSLAHYAGWYVRFYAPDRLGTAVTGAAGLVILFVAAALCRGVRHRKGVRPEECVVAAAAHVSGLWFLWDLLVQRHEAALGLSLCGLSLAALVALRAARSRRASSPPLESTLLGLAAGSLLVVIPAVLRAEGAMLAWALAGVVFAGIGIRARAAVLEGAAAFCLLAGPWVGLTGGVFHTGVFVPAANPVFAAWLGVAVSWFLVGRRYGSGGAGQGARAAAGTALQVAASFMLILLLSAEAWAWFRGRIGAGGDADALRDGRTIVLCVLWAAFPWLWLLRKRVSARLEALSAVHYGVLGLAWLALLADLHHRDSIVFLNPVFWAALLLPAGVYLLASRMEPGGKRRTALELGAHFLVAVLVAAELGQGAYPGAWTEASRGWLKMALISVAWAFWATALLAAGISRSLPAWRWFALALLGLTLLKVVFVDMAEVRQIWRVVSFLALGALLMACSYAYSRRERRRAGDLEPDTREDS
;
A
#
# COMPACT_ATOMS: atom_id res chain seq x y z
N MET A 1 17.50 2.13 15.79
CA MET A 1 16.97 2.40 14.44
C MET A 1 16.51 1.12 13.73
N VAL A 2 17.38 0.14 13.43
CA VAL A 2 16.99 -1.11 12.72
C VAL A 2 15.83 -1.85 13.38
N VAL A 3 15.84 -2.02 14.71
CA VAL A 3 14.72 -2.65 15.45
C VAL A 3 13.41 -1.88 15.27
N LEU A 4 13.46 -0.54 15.32
CA LEU A 4 12.29 0.32 15.12
C LEU A 4 11.73 0.19 13.70
N LEU A 5 12.61 0.13 12.70
CA LEU A 5 12.24 -0.15 11.31
C LEU A 5 11.65 -1.56 11.14
N LEU A 6 12.17 -2.56 11.87
CA LEU A 6 11.62 -3.91 11.87
C LEU A 6 10.24 -3.98 12.54
N CYS A 7 10.03 -3.25 13.65
CA CYS A 7 8.71 -3.07 14.27
C CYS A 7 7.75 -2.38 13.31
N VAL A 8 8.16 -1.27 12.69
CA VAL A 8 7.33 -0.56 11.71
C VAL A 8 7.00 -1.46 10.53
N LEU A 9 7.95 -2.25 10.01
CA LEU A 9 7.73 -3.19 8.91
C LEU A 9 6.79 -4.33 9.28
N LEU A 10 6.96 -4.95 10.45
CA LEU A 10 6.11 -6.07 10.90
C LEU A 10 4.71 -5.60 11.32
N SER A 11 4.58 -4.41 11.91
CA SER A 11 3.29 -3.74 12.09
C SER A 11 2.68 -3.35 10.75
N TRP A 12 3.46 -2.91 9.75
CA TRP A 12 2.98 -2.67 8.39
C TRP A 12 2.48 -3.94 7.71
N ILE A 13 3.17 -5.08 7.91
CA ILE A 13 2.72 -6.38 7.42
C ILE A 13 1.40 -6.77 8.11
N GLY A 14 1.27 -6.53 9.42
CA GLY A 14 0.01 -6.69 10.15
C GLY A 14 -1.13 -5.80 9.62
N ILE A 15 -0.85 -4.52 9.36
CA ILE A 15 -1.81 -3.55 8.79
C ILE A 15 -2.17 -3.91 7.34
N THR A 16 -1.22 -4.37 6.53
CA THR A 16 -1.45 -4.79 5.15
C THR A 16 -2.27 -6.08 5.11
N LEU A 17 -1.98 -7.02 6.03
CA LEU A 17 -2.76 -8.24 6.22
C LEU A 17 -4.17 -7.90 6.72
N PHE A 18 -4.34 -6.93 7.61
CA PHE A 18 -5.64 -6.38 8.01
C PHE A 18 -6.42 -5.85 6.80
N CYS A 19 -5.86 -4.95 6.00
CA CYS A 19 -6.55 -4.42 4.81
C CYS A 19 -6.93 -5.55 3.84
N PHE A 20 -6.03 -6.52 3.62
CA PHE A 20 -6.29 -7.68 2.76
C PHE A 20 -7.41 -8.58 3.29
N VAL A 21 -7.37 -8.93 4.58
CA VAL A 21 -8.38 -9.75 5.26
C VAL A 21 -9.74 -9.06 5.30
N SER A 22 -9.80 -7.78 5.65
CA SER A 22 -11.05 -7.00 5.66
C SER A 22 -11.65 -6.89 4.26
N VAL A 23 -10.84 -6.60 3.22
CA VAL A 23 -11.33 -6.55 1.83
C VAL A 23 -11.85 -7.91 1.36
N ILE A 24 -11.19 -9.01 1.72
CA ILE A 24 -11.67 -10.35 1.39
C ILE A 24 -12.98 -10.64 2.14
N ARG A 25 -13.08 -10.34 3.44
CA ARG A 25 -14.33 -10.54 4.20
C ARG A 25 -15.49 -9.77 3.58
N THR A 26 -15.29 -8.51 3.22
CA THR A 26 -16.33 -7.69 2.56
C THR A 26 -16.72 -8.27 1.20
N ARG A 27 -15.76 -8.72 0.38
CA ARG A 27 -16.07 -9.37 -0.91
C ARG A 27 -16.79 -10.69 -0.76
N VAL A 28 -16.40 -11.53 0.20
CA VAL A 28 -17.07 -12.82 0.48
C VAL A 28 -18.49 -12.57 1.00
N ALA A 29 -18.68 -11.63 1.94
CA ALA A 29 -20.00 -11.24 2.44
C ALA A 29 -20.89 -10.70 1.32
N LEU A 30 -20.35 -9.82 0.45
CA LEU A 30 -21.07 -9.31 -0.72
C LEU A 30 -21.48 -10.45 -1.66
N SER A 31 -20.57 -11.37 -2.00
CA SER A 31 -20.89 -12.50 -2.88
C SER A 31 -21.92 -13.48 -2.30
N ARG A 32 -21.96 -13.65 -0.96
CA ARG A 32 -23.02 -14.41 -0.29
C ARG A 32 -24.38 -13.70 -0.39
N ILE A 33 -24.41 -12.40 -0.12
CA ILE A 33 -25.64 -11.59 -0.24
C ILE A 33 -26.14 -11.59 -1.68
N GLU A 34 -25.26 -11.43 -2.67
CA GLU A 34 -25.59 -11.51 -4.10
C GLU A 34 -26.16 -12.89 -4.49
N ALA A 35 -25.60 -13.98 -3.95
CA ALA A 35 -26.11 -15.33 -4.16
C ALA A 35 -27.48 -15.57 -3.50
N GLU A 36 -27.69 -15.09 -2.28
CA GLU A 36 -28.99 -15.12 -1.59
C GLU A 36 -30.05 -14.30 -2.33
N LEU A 37 -29.69 -13.09 -2.80
CA LEU A 37 -30.56 -12.24 -3.63
C LEU A 37 -30.87 -12.90 -4.98
N GLY A 38 -29.90 -13.59 -5.59
CA GLY A 38 -30.09 -14.41 -6.78
C GLY A 38 -31.08 -15.55 -6.55
N GLY A 39 -30.92 -16.29 -5.45
CA GLY A 39 -31.84 -17.37 -5.05
C GLY A 39 -33.25 -16.89 -4.71
N LEU A 40 -33.37 -15.75 -4.01
CA LEU A 40 -34.66 -15.10 -3.72
C LEU A 40 -35.34 -14.60 -4.99
N LYS A 41 -34.60 -13.96 -5.91
CA LYS A 41 -35.11 -13.55 -7.23
C LYS A 41 -35.58 -14.76 -8.04
N ALA A 42 -34.80 -15.84 -8.08
CA ALA A 42 -35.17 -17.08 -8.77
C ALA A 42 -36.45 -17.71 -8.20
N ARG A 43 -36.61 -17.70 -6.86
CA ARG A 43 -37.84 -18.14 -6.19
C ARG A 43 -39.04 -17.23 -6.48
N LEU A 44 -38.85 -15.91 -6.51
CA LEU A 44 -39.89 -14.95 -6.89
C LEU A 44 -40.32 -15.10 -8.36
N SER A 45 -39.39 -15.35 -9.29
CA SER A 45 -39.73 -15.64 -10.69
C SER A 45 -40.41 -17.01 -10.86
N ALA A 46 -40.02 -18.02 -10.07
CA ALA A 46 -40.66 -19.33 -10.10
C ALA A 46 -42.08 -19.31 -9.50
N GLY A 47 -42.28 -18.56 -8.40
CA GLY A 47 -43.60 -18.36 -7.79
C GLY A 47 -44.55 -17.47 -8.60
N GLY A 48 -44.08 -16.85 -9.69
CA GLY A 48 -44.88 -15.99 -10.56
C GLY A 48 -45.45 -16.69 -11.81
N MET A 49 -45.15 -17.97 -12.06
CA MET A 49 -45.59 -18.69 -13.26
C MET A 49 -45.92 -20.17 -13.00
N GLU A 50 -47.16 -20.42 -12.54
CA GLU A 50 -47.87 -21.67 -12.84
C GLU A 50 -49.14 -21.36 -13.63
N THR A 51 -49.08 -21.50 -14.96
CA THR A 51 -50.15 -22.09 -15.80
C THR A 51 -49.55 -22.53 -17.15
N ARG A 52 -49.67 -23.84 -17.43
CA ARG A 52 -49.56 -24.61 -18.69
C ARG A 52 -49.69 -23.83 -20.03
N ALA A 53 -49.11 -24.25 -21.17
CA ALA A 53 -48.32 -25.44 -21.58
C ALA A 53 -47.44 -25.06 -22.83
N ALA A 54 -46.83 -25.90 -23.68
CA ALA A 54 -46.84 -27.36 -23.92
C ALA A 54 -45.55 -27.84 -24.65
N ALA A 55 -45.51 -29.12 -25.07
CA ALA A 55 -44.55 -29.71 -26.04
C ALA A 55 -45.33 -30.58 -27.05
N PRO A 56 -44.80 -30.90 -28.26
CA PRO A 56 -43.98 -32.12 -28.38
C PRO A 56 -42.91 -32.20 -29.50
N VAL A 57 -41.95 -33.13 -29.29
CA VAL A 57 -41.24 -33.99 -30.26
C VAL A 57 -40.14 -33.39 -31.17
N ALA A 58 -39.18 -34.26 -31.54
CA ALA A 58 -37.80 -33.94 -31.88
C ALA A 58 -37.36 -34.43 -33.28
N ALA A 59 -36.22 -33.90 -33.75
CA ALA A 59 -35.33 -34.57 -34.69
C ALA A 59 -33.86 -34.13 -34.47
N GLU A 60 -32.95 -35.10 -34.44
CA GLU A 60 -31.49 -35.00 -34.50
C GLU A 60 -31.02 -36.04 -35.55
N PRO A 61 -29.75 -36.11 -36.01
CA PRO A 61 -28.60 -35.22 -35.74
C PRO A 61 -27.77 -34.83 -37.01
N ALA A 62 -26.78 -33.93 -36.86
CA ALA A 62 -25.42 -34.10 -37.43
C ALA A 62 -24.44 -32.94 -37.08
N ALA A 63 -23.47 -33.25 -36.22
CA ALA A 63 -22.06 -32.81 -36.21
C ALA A 63 -21.64 -31.36 -36.64
N ALA A 64 -21.20 -30.55 -35.66
CA ALA A 64 -19.80 -30.07 -35.55
C ALA A 64 -19.54 -29.41 -34.18
N ALA A 65 -18.34 -29.56 -33.62
CA ALA A 65 -18.05 -29.22 -32.22
C ALA A 65 -17.78 -27.71 -31.95
N PRO A 66 -18.32 -27.13 -30.87
CA PRO A 66 -17.94 -25.81 -30.39
C PRO A 66 -16.69 -25.88 -29.48
N ARG A 67 -15.75 -24.94 -29.65
CA ARG A 67 -14.58 -24.80 -28.78
C ARG A 67 -14.88 -23.80 -27.68
N ALA A 68 -14.81 -24.23 -26.42
CA ALA A 68 -14.90 -23.34 -25.27
C ALA A 68 -13.52 -22.76 -24.91
N GLU A 69 -13.45 -21.45 -24.66
CA GLU A 69 -12.34 -20.83 -23.93
C GLU A 69 -12.89 -20.14 -22.67
N THR A 70 -12.57 -20.72 -21.51
CA THR A 70 -12.82 -20.14 -20.18
C THR A 70 -11.64 -19.25 -19.74
N PRO A 71 -11.83 -18.33 -18.77
CA PRO A 71 -10.98 -17.15 -18.60
C PRO A 71 -9.68 -17.43 -17.82
N ALA A 72 -8.74 -16.48 -17.91
CA ALA A 72 -7.50 -16.49 -17.14
C ALA A 72 -7.32 -15.20 -16.31
N PRO A 73 -7.40 -15.29 -14.96
CA PRO A 73 -6.65 -14.42 -14.06
C PRO A 73 -5.32 -15.09 -13.64
N LYS A 74 -4.24 -14.31 -13.46
CA LYS A 74 -2.98 -14.80 -12.87
C LYS A 74 -2.42 -13.84 -11.80
N PRO A 75 -2.06 -14.34 -10.60
CA PRO A 75 -1.31 -13.61 -9.58
C PRO A 75 0.21 -13.91 -9.56
N ILE A 76 0.93 -13.24 -8.64
CA ILE A 76 2.37 -13.30 -8.27
C ILE A 76 2.51 -13.83 -6.80
N PRO A 77 3.68 -13.94 -6.09
CA PRO A 77 5.07 -13.50 -6.37
C PRO A 77 6.25 -14.46 -5.99
N ALA A 78 7.42 -14.29 -6.66
CA ALA A 78 8.80 -14.40 -6.09
C ALA A 78 9.28 -15.73 -5.42
N ALA A 79 10.54 -15.97 -4.98
CA ALA A 79 11.74 -15.11 -4.85
C ALA A 79 13.10 -15.89 -4.88
N THR A 80 14.18 -15.11 -5.01
CA THR A 80 15.64 -15.36 -4.82
C THR A 80 16.06 -15.98 -3.46
N PRO A 81 17.29 -16.56 -3.30
CA PRO A 81 18.39 -15.81 -2.65
C PRO A 81 19.87 -16.18 -3.05
N THR A 82 20.76 -15.22 -3.38
CA THR A 82 21.84 -14.56 -2.58
C THR A 82 23.15 -15.32 -2.29
N LEU A 83 24.29 -14.59 -2.27
CA LEU A 83 25.16 -14.41 -1.07
C LEU A 83 26.21 -13.26 -1.25
N LYS A 84 26.83 -12.85 -0.12
CA LYS A 84 27.74 -11.68 0.14
C LYS A 84 29.23 -12.13 0.16
N PRO A 85 30.30 -11.30 0.37
CA PRO A 85 30.40 -9.97 1.04
C PRO A 85 31.43 -8.94 0.48
N THR A 86 31.68 -7.85 1.22
CA THR A 86 32.74 -6.83 1.04
C THR A 86 33.62 -6.79 2.30
N PRO A 87 34.96 -6.60 2.23
CA PRO A 87 35.53 -5.25 2.45
C PRO A 87 36.90 -4.96 1.78
N ALA A 88 37.05 -3.82 1.11
CA ALA A 88 38.32 -3.10 0.92
C ALA A 88 38.03 -1.67 0.44
N ALA A 89 38.89 -0.70 0.79
CA ALA A 89 38.78 0.66 0.25
C ALA A 89 39.18 0.67 -1.23
N THR A 90 38.21 0.83 -2.12
CA THR A 90 38.43 0.85 -3.57
C THR A 90 38.73 2.29 -4.03
N PRO A 91 39.73 2.53 -4.90
CA PRO A 91 39.94 3.86 -5.47
C PRO A 91 38.66 4.36 -6.17
N VAL A 92 38.46 5.68 -6.15
CA VAL A 92 37.30 6.32 -6.79
C VAL A 92 37.34 6.00 -8.29
N ARG A 93 36.56 5.00 -8.72
CA ARG A 93 36.41 4.67 -10.13
C ARG A 93 35.79 5.88 -10.84
N PRO A 94 36.30 6.30 -12.01
CA PRO A 94 35.69 7.36 -12.77
C PRO A 94 34.24 6.99 -13.09
N VAL A 95 33.34 7.95 -12.88
CA VAL A 95 31.90 7.76 -13.12
C VAL A 95 31.68 7.66 -14.62
N LYS A 96 31.54 6.43 -15.13
CA LYS A 96 31.24 6.17 -16.54
C LYS A 96 30.08 7.03 -17.01
N THR A 97 30.28 7.69 -18.14
CA THR A 97 29.32 8.58 -18.80
C THR A 97 28.05 7.83 -19.21
N ARG A 98 26.99 8.56 -19.56
CA ARG A 98 25.71 7.96 -19.95
C ARG A 98 25.83 7.09 -21.20
N ALA A 99 26.73 7.43 -22.12
CA ALA A 99 27.00 6.68 -23.35
C ALA A 99 27.58 5.29 -23.04
N GLU A 100 28.68 5.21 -22.28
CA GLU A 100 29.36 3.95 -21.94
C GLU A 100 28.49 2.92 -21.18
N ARG A 101 27.36 3.36 -20.61
CA ARG A 101 26.38 2.46 -19.96
C ARG A 101 25.42 1.83 -20.96
N LEU A 102 25.15 2.49 -22.09
CA LEU A 102 24.28 1.96 -23.16
C LEU A 102 25.04 0.88 -23.94
N ASP A 103 26.28 1.14 -24.36
CA ASP A 103 27.13 0.14 -25.03
C ASP A 103 27.44 -1.09 -24.15
N ALA A 104 27.36 -0.94 -22.82
CA ALA A 104 27.50 -2.03 -21.86
C ALA A 104 26.19 -2.82 -21.67
N LEU A 105 25.04 -2.15 -21.76
CA LEU A 105 23.72 -2.79 -21.77
C LEU A 105 23.53 -3.61 -23.06
N GLU A 106 23.92 -3.08 -24.20
CA GLU A 106 23.81 -3.76 -25.50
C GLU A 106 24.63 -5.07 -25.53
N ARG A 107 25.89 -5.02 -25.08
CA ARG A 107 26.73 -6.22 -24.90
C ARG A 107 26.18 -7.19 -23.84
N MET A 108 25.48 -6.71 -22.80
CA MET A 108 24.79 -7.59 -21.85
C MET A 108 23.54 -8.28 -22.43
N VAL A 109 22.81 -7.61 -23.31
CA VAL A 109 21.61 -8.17 -23.98
C VAL A 109 22.04 -9.22 -25.00
N GLY A 110 23.00 -8.91 -25.87
CA GLY A 110 23.43 -9.81 -26.95
C GLY A 110 24.02 -11.14 -26.49
N THR A 111 24.84 -11.17 -25.43
CA THR A 111 25.64 -12.36 -25.08
C THR A 111 25.14 -13.16 -23.88
N ARG A 112 24.31 -12.57 -22.99
CA ARG A 112 23.96 -13.18 -21.69
C ARG A 112 22.54 -13.72 -21.61
N TRP A 113 21.61 -13.16 -22.38
CA TRP A 113 20.22 -13.61 -22.41
C TRP A 113 20.05 -14.93 -23.17
N LEU A 114 20.74 -15.11 -24.30
CA LEU A 114 20.60 -16.28 -25.17
C LEU A 114 20.91 -17.60 -24.44
N ASN A 115 22.02 -17.63 -23.67
CA ASN A 115 22.42 -18.80 -22.90
C ASN A 115 21.44 -19.15 -21.75
N TRP A 116 20.80 -18.14 -21.15
CA TRP A 116 19.83 -18.36 -20.07
C TRP A 116 18.48 -18.87 -20.60
N VAL A 117 18.05 -18.37 -21.76
CA VAL A 117 16.88 -18.88 -22.49
C VAL A 117 17.10 -20.35 -22.91
N GLY A 118 18.28 -20.69 -23.41
CA GLY A 118 18.62 -22.09 -23.76
C GLY A 118 18.54 -23.05 -22.57
N ALA A 119 19.10 -22.67 -21.41
CA ALA A 119 19.05 -23.49 -20.20
C ALA A 119 17.60 -23.71 -19.69
N LEU A 120 16.75 -22.69 -19.80
CA LEU A 120 15.34 -22.75 -19.39
C LEU A 120 14.53 -23.70 -20.29
N VAL A 121 14.77 -23.66 -21.60
CA VAL A 121 14.12 -24.57 -22.58
C VAL A 121 14.50 -26.03 -22.34
N THR A 122 15.78 -26.32 -22.07
CA THR A 122 16.24 -27.70 -21.77
C THR A 122 15.59 -28.25 -20.50
N LEU A 123 15.50 -27.44 -19.44
CA LEU A 123 14.91 -27.85 -18.17
C LEU A 123 13.40 -28.10 -18.30
N ALA A 124 12.70 -27.31 -19.11
CA ALA A 124 11.31 -27.57 -19.48
C ALA A 124 11.15 -28.88 -20.28
N GLY A 125 12.05 -29.15 -21.24
CA GLY A 125 12.05 -30.39 -22.03
C GLY A 125 12.14 -31.66 -21.17
N THR A 126 13.05 -31.68 -20.19
CA THR A 126 13.18 -32.80 -19.23
C THR A 126 11.91 -32.99 -18.39
N ALA A 127 11.27 -31.91 -17.96
CA ALA A 127 10.01 -31.98 -17.21
C ALA A 127 8.86 -32.55 -18.05
N PHE A 128 8.77 -32.19 -19.33
CA PHE A 128 7.79 -32.76 -20.26
C PHE A 128 8.05 -34.25 -20.57
N LEU A 129 9.31 -34.67 -20.70
CA LEU A 129 9.66 -36.08 -20.90
C LEU A 129 9.26 -36.95 -19.70
N LEU A 130 9.51 -36.48 -18.48
CA LEU A 130 9.08 -37.18 -17.26
C LEU A 130 7.55 -37.27 -17.20
N LYS A 131 6.83 -36.19 -17.53
CA LYS A 131 5.36 -36.22 -17.62
C LYS A 131 4.88 -37.25 -18.65
N PHE A 132 5.47 -37.31 -19.84
CA PHE A 132 5.12 -38.28 -20.88
C PHE A 132 5.27 -39.74 -20.42
N LEU A 133 6.35 -40.06 -19.70
CA LEU A 133 6.57 -41.38 -19.10
C LEU A 133 5.51 -41.72 -18.04
N TYR A 134 5.00 -40.73 -17.31
CA TYR A 134 3.93 -40.91 -16.31
C TYR A 134 2.54 -41.04 -16.95
N ASP A 135 2.24 -40.28 -18.01
CA ASP A 135 0.97 -40.31 -18.74
C ASP A 135 0.81 -41.65 -19.51
N ARG A 136 1.92 -42.31 -19.90
CA ARG A 136 1.94 -43.65 -20.54
C ARG A 136 1.78 -44.85 -19.58
N GLY A 137 1.68 -44.63 -18.27
CA GLY A 137 1.44 -45.68 -17.28
C GLY A 137 2.63 -46.60 -16.96
N TRP A 138 3.80 -46.40 -17.57
CA TRP A 138 4.98 -47.29 -17.43
C TRP A 138 5.51 -47.41 -16.00
N ILE A 139 5.28 -46.41 -15.15
CA ILE A 139 5.55 -46.45 -13.72
C ILE A 139 4.22 -46.21 -13.00
N GLY A 140 3.70 -47.23 -12.32
CA GLY A 140 2.46 -47.13 -11.55
C GLY A 140 2.58 -46.23 -10.30
N PRO A 141 1.46 -45.82 -9.68
CA PRO A 141 1.43 -44.96 -8.49
C PRO A 141 2.40 -45.39 -7.38
N ALA A 142 2.40 -46.68 -7.02
CA ALA A 142 3.29 -47.22 -5.99
C ALA A 142 4.76 -47.02 -6.35
N GLY A 143 5.17 -47.34 -7.58
CA GLY A 143 6.56 -47.16 -8.03
C GLY A 143 7.03 -45.70 -7.98
N ARG A 144 6.16 -44.73 -8.29
CA ARG A 144 6.46 -43.29 -8.17
C ARG A 144 6.74 -42.89 -6.73
N VAL A 145 5.92 -43.37 -5.79
CA VAL A 145 6.09 -43.13 -4.36
C VAL A 145 7.37 -43.80 -3.84
N THR A 146 7.64 -45.05 -4.22
CA THR A 146 8.86 -45.77 -3.83
C THR A 146 10.13 -45.07 -4.34
N ILE A 147 10.13 -44.55 -5.59
CA ILE A 147 11.26 -43.78 -6.13
C ILE A 147 11.45 -42.47 -5.35
N GLY A 148 10.39 -41.70 -5.11
CA GLY A 148 10.48 -40.45 -4.34
C GLY A 148 10.98 -40.67 -2.90
N MET A 149 10.49 -41.74 -2.25
CA MET A 149 10.90 -42.14 -0.91
C MET A 149 12.36 -42.61 -0.91
N GLY A 150 12.76 -43.42 -1.90
CA GLY A 150 14.12 -43.90 -2.09
C GLY A 150 15.12 -42.76 -2.32
N ILE A 151 14.76 -41.74 -3.10
CA ILE A 151 15.57 -40.52 -3.28
C ILE A 151 15.68 -39.77 -1.94
N GLY A 152 14.57 -39.58 -1.22
CA GLY A 152 14.56 -38.91 0.08
C GLY A 152 15.44 -39.61 1.13
N VAL A 153 15.33 -40.93 1.24
CA VAL A 153 16.19 -41.75 2.13
C VAL A 153 17.64 -41.69 1.68
N SER A 154 17.93 -41.82 0.38
CA SER A 154 19.30 -41.80 -0.15
C SER A 154 20.00 -40.46 0.09
N LEU A 155 19.29 -39.33 -0.09
CA LEU A 155 19.79 -38.00 0.23
C LEU A 155 20.05 -37.84 1.74
N LEU A 156 19.12 -38.28 2.59
CA LEU A 156 19.29 -38.21 4.04
C LEU A 156 20.47 -39.08 4.52
N TRP A 157 20.60 -40.30 3.98
CA TRP A 157 21.71 -41.23 4.23
C TRP A 157 23.06 -40.63 3.80
N LEU A 158 23.13 -40.07 2.59
CA LEU A 158 24.33 -39.40 2.06
C LEU A 158 24.70 -38.18 2.90
N GLY A 159 23.72 -37.39 3.32
CA GLY A 159 23.89 -36.21 4.18
C GLY A 159 24.43 -36.56 5.56
N GLU A 160 23.88 -37.59 6.22
CA GLU A 160 24.22 -37.93 7.61
C GLU A 160 25.42 -38.85 7.78
N LEU A 161 25.66 -39.82 6.89
CA LEU A 161 26.73 -40.81 7.06
C LEU A 161 27.99 -40.47 6.24
N ARG A 162 27.84 -39.98 5.01
CA ARG A 162 28.97 -39.73 4.10
C ARG A 162 29.47 -38.29 4.18
N LEU A 163 28.60 -37.32 3.90
CA LEU A 163 28.99 -35.90 3.81
C LEU A 163 29.26 -35.25 5.17
N ARG A 164 28.66 -35.77 6.25
CA ARG A 164 28.83 -35.25 7.62
C ARG A 164 30.29 -35.15 8.08
N ARG A 165 31.15 -36.08 7.64
CA ARG A 165 32.59 -36.12 8.04
C ARG A 165 33.45 -35.11 7.27
N PHE A 166 33.08 -34.76 6.04
CA PHE A 166 33.93 -33.97 5.12
C PHE A 166 33.41 -32.54 4.90
N HIS A 167 32.09 -32.33 4.78
CA HIS A 167 31.50 -31.04 4.46
C HIS A 167 30.23 -30.75 5.29
N PRO A 168 30.37 -30.21 6.53
CA PRO A 168 29.25 -30.02 7.44
C PRO A 168 28.11 -29.13 6.91
N LEU A 169 28.41 -28.07 6.16
CA LEU A 169 27.39 -27.17 5.59
C LEU A 169 26.62 -27.85 4.43
N LEU A 170 27.32 -28.57 3.55
CA LEU A 170 26.69 -29.32 2.47
C LEU A 170 25.84 -30.47 3.03
N SER A 171 26.35 -31.18 4.04
CA SER A 171 25.65 -32.21 4.80
C SER A 171 24.30 -31.70 5.33
N GLN A 172 24.23 -30.50 5.95
CA GLN A 172 22.96 -29.91 6.41
C GLN A 172 21.97 -29.66 5.25
N SER A 173 22.44 -29.12 4.13
CA SER A 173 21.58 -28.84 2.97
C SER A 173 21.06 -30.12 2.31
N VAL A 174 21.89 -31.17 2.23
CA VAL A 174 21.54 -32.48 1.65
C VAL A 174 20.60 -33.26 2.58
N SER A 175 20.83 -33.28 3.90
CA SER A 175 19.90 -33.86 4.87
C SER A 175 18.55 -33.13 4.86
N ALA A 176 18.54 -31.80 4.74
CA ALA A 176 17.32 -31.01 4.58
C ALA A 176 16.57 -31.37 3.29
N ALA A 177 17.26 -31.49 2.15
CA ALA A 177 16.66 -31.92 0.89
C ALA A 177 16.04 -33.33 1.01
N GLY A 178 16.71 -34.27 1.68
CA GLY A 178 16.19 -35.60 1.98
C GLY A 178 14.91 -35.56 2.82
N CYS A 179 14.92 -34.87 3.97
CA CYS A 179 13.73 -34.66 4.81
C CYS A 179 12.56 -34.02 4.03
N GLY A 180 12.84 -32.99 3.23
CA GLY A 180 11.83 -32.31 2.41
C GLY A 180 11.24 -33.22 1.33
N ALA A 181 12.06 -34.06 0.69
CA ALA A 181 11.61 -35.04 -0.28
C ALA A 181 10.73 -36.14 0.34
N LEU A 182 11.05 -36.63 1.54
CA LEU A 182 10.23 -37.60 2.27
C LEU A 182 8.86 -37.02 2.65
N PHE A 183 8.84 -35.79 3.20
CA PHE A 183 7.61 -35.07 3.51
C PHE A 183 6.76 -34.83 2.26
N LEU A 184 7.35 -34.30 1.18
CA LEU A 184 6.64 -34.01 -0.06
C LEU A 184 6.10 -35.28 -0.73
N THR A 185 6.89 -36.35 -0.79
CA THR A 185 6.46 -37.63 -1.36
C THR A 185 5.27 -38.20 -0.59
N THR A 186 5.30 -38.13 0.75
CA THR A 186 4.22 -38.57 1.63
C THR A 186 2.93 -37.75 1.44
N PHE A 187 3.04 -36.44 1.24
CA PHE A 187 1.87 -35.62 0.92
C PHE A 187 1.31 -35.95 -0.47
N LEU A 188 2.17 -36.03 -1.49
CA LEU A 188 1.77 -36.29 -2.87
C LEU A 188 1.16 -37.70 -3.04
N SER A 189 1.65 -38.69 -2.28
CA SER A 189 1.10 -40.06 -2.32
C SER A 189 -0.36 -40.11 -1.90
N TYR A 190 -0.73 -39.35 -0.87
CA TYR A 190 -2.12 -39.15 -0.49
C TYR A 190 -2.87 -38.28 -1.51
N LYS A 191 -2.33 -37.10 -1.84
CA LYS A 191 -3.08 -36.10 -2.63
C LYS A 191 -3.45 -36.56 -4.05
N PHE A 192 -2.62 -37.40 -4.68
CA PHE A 192 -2.82 -37.87 -6.05
C PHE A 192 -3.21 -39.36 -6.17
N TYR A 193 -2.98 -40.17 -5.13
CA TYR A 193 -3.21 -41.63 -5.19
C TYR A 193 -3.96 -42.19 -3.97
N ASP A 194 -4.43 -41.33 -3.05
CA ASP A 194 -5.11 -41.66 -1.78
C ASP A 194 -4.37 -42.68 -0.88
N PHE A 195 -3.05 -42.84 -1.06
CA PHE A 195 -2.30 -43.83 -0.31
C PHE A 195 -2.25 -43.52 1.20
N GLY A 196 -2.63 -44.52 1.99
CA GLY A 196 -2.60 -44.49 3.46
C GLY A 196 -3.79 -43.79 4.12
N GLY A 197 -4.58 -43.02 3.37
CA GLY A 197 -5.69 -42.25 3.88
C GLY A 197 -5.28 -41.07 4.80
N ARG A 198 -6.21 -40.12 4.99
CA ARG A 198 -5.95 -38.80 5.58
C ARG A 198 -5.26 -38.84 6.95
N ALA A 199 -5.71 -39.73 7.84
CA ALA A 199 -5.24 -39.79 9.23
C ALA A 199 -3.79 -40.30 9.33
N ALA A 200 -3.45 -41.38 8.62
CA ALA A 200 -2.08 -41.91 8.62
C ALA A 200 -1.12 -40.93 7.93
N THR A 201 -1.53 -40.29 6.83
CA THR A 201 -0.73 -39.24 6.18
C THR A 201 -0.49 -38.06 7.12
N PHE A 202 -1.51 -37.58 7.84
CA PHE A 202 -1.34 -36.48 8.81
C PHE A 202 -0.35 -36.84 9.92
N GLY A 203 -0.49 -38.04 10.49
CA GLY A 203 0.43 -38.56 11.51
C GLY A 203 1.88 -38.68 10.99
N LEU A 204 2.05 -39.21 9.77
CA LEU A 204 3.37 -39.41 9.17
C LEU A 204 4.05 -38.09 8.76
N LEU A 205 3.29 -37.11 8.25
CA LEU A 205 3.80 -35.76 7.99
C LEU A 205 4.22 -35.04 9.29
N CYS A 206 3.43 -35.17 10.36
CA CYS A 206 3.80 -34.66 11.68
C CYS A 206 5.05 -35.36 12.24
N TRP A 207 5.18 -36.68 12.03
CA TRP A 207 6.37 -37.43 12.41
C TRP A 207 7.61 -36.96 11.64
N PHE A 208 7.53 -36.78 10.31
CA PHE A 208 8.65 -36.26 9.52
C PHE A 208 9.05 -34.83 9.92
N ALA A 209 8.07 -33.97 10.18
CA ALA A 209 8.33 -32.61 10.66
C ALA A 209 9.03 -32.63 12.04
N LEU A 210 8.54 -33.42 12.98
CA LEU A 210 9.15 -33.62 14.30
C LEU A 210 10.56 -34.19 14.20
N PHE A 211 10.75 -35.26 13.42
CA PHE A 211 12.06 -35.87 13.14
C PHE A 211 13.05 -34.83 12.60
N THR A 212 12.62 -34.01 11.65
CA THR A 212 13.46 -32.97 11.03
C THR A 212 13.83 -31.87 12.05
N VAL A 213 12.92 -31.46 12.94
CA VAL A 213 13.22 -30.52 14.03
C VAL A 213 14.16 -31.13 15.08
N LEU A 214 13.95 -32.39 15.48
CA LEU A 214 14.83 -33.10 16.42
C LEU A 214 16.25 -33.28 15.85
N LEU A 215 16.35 -33.68 14.57
CA LEU A 215 17.62 -33.76 13.85
C LEU A 215 18.30 -32.39 13.76
N ALA A 216 17.53 -31.31 13.53
CA ALA A 216 18.06 -29.96 13.53
C ALA A 216 18.69 -29.57 14.88
N VAL A 217 18.00 -29.86 16.00
CA VAL A 217 18.48 -29.61 17.37
C VAL A 217 19.75 -30.43 17.63
N ALA A 218 19.74 -31.72 17.33
CA ALA A 218 20.89 -32.63 17.51
C ALA A 218 22.11 -32.22 16.67
N ARG A 219 21.90 -31.73 15.45
CA ARG A 219 22.97 -31.32 14.52
C ARG A 219 23.37 -29.85 14.67
N ARG A 220 22.69 -29.09 15.55
CA ARG A 220 22.72 -27.62 15.63
C ARG A 220 22.62 -26.96 14.24
N ALA A 221 21.74 -27.49 13.40
CA ALA A 221 21.58 -27.11 12.00
C ALA A 221 20.31 -26.24 11.79
N PRO A 222 20.43 -24.91 11.66
CA PRO A 222 19.26 -24.02 11.56
C PRO A 222 18.39 -24.30 10.33
N VAL A 223 18.99 -24.73 9.21
CA VAL A 223 18.28 -25.02 7.95
C VAL A 223 17.22 -26.11 8.15
N LEU A 224 17.56 -27.21 8.84
CA LEU A 224 16.61 -28.27 9.13
C LEU A 224 15.51 -27.79 10.08
N ALA A 225 15.79 -26.89 11.02
CA ALA A 225 14.77 -26.39 11.95
C ALA A 225 13.74 -25.51 11.25
N TYR A 226 14.17 -24.64 10.33
CA TYR A 226 13.26 -23.86 9.49
C TYR A 226 12.42 -24.77 8.59
N LEU A 227 13.03 -25.77 7.96
CA LEU A 227 12.31 -26.73 7.12
C LEU A 227 11.28 -27.54 7.93
N GLY A 228 11.69 -28.14 9.05
CA GLY A 228 10.81 -28.98 9.88
C GLY A 228 9.62 -28.21 10.44
N LEU A 229 9.82 -26.96 10.89
CA LEU A 229 8.72 -26.10 11.30
C LEU A 229 7.83 -25.70 10.12
N LEU A 230 8.40 -25.35 8.97
CA LEU A 230 7.61 -25.02 7.77
C LEU A 230 6.74 -26.22 7.36
N CYS A 231 7.30 -27.43 7.32
CA CYS A 231 6.59 -28.68 7.08
C CYS A 231 5.45 -28.92 8.08
N ALA A 232 5.70 -28.72 9.38
CA ALA A 232 4.65 -28.83 10.41
C ALA A 232 3.49 -27.86 10.14
N TYR A 233 3.78 -26.56 10.03
CA TYR A 233 2.76 -25.55 9.74
C TYR A 233 2.07 -25.75 8.39
N LEU A 234 2.73 -26.34 7.39
CA LEU A 234 2.11 -26.58 6.08
C LEU A 234 1.11 -27.76 6.10
N THR A 235 1.24 -28.68 7.06
CA THR A 235 0.48 -29.94 7.11
C THR A 235 -1.05 -29.74 7.20
N PRO A 236 -1.60 -28.89 8.09
CA PRO A 236 -3.05 -28.67 8.16
C PRO A 236 -3.66 -28.07 6.89
N TRP A 237 -2.90 -27.25 6.15
CA TRP A 237 -3.38 -26.64 4.91
C TRP A 237 -3.37 -27.64 3.75
N LEU A 238 -2.30 -28.44 3.64
CA LEU A 238 -2.16 -29.50 2.63
C LEU A 238 -3.23 -30.60 2.76
N LEU A 239 -3.58 -30.97 4.00
CA LEU A 239 -4.58 -32.00 4.31
C LEU A 239 -5.96 -31.42 4.69
N SER A 240 -6.20 -30.14 4.39
CA SER A 240 -7.46 -29.47 4.72
C SER A 240 -8.64 -30.11 4.00
N THR A 241 -9.68 -30.46 4.76
CA THR A 241 -10.95 -31.00 4.24
C THR A 241 -11.90 -29.91 3.74
N GLY A 242 -11.64 -28.65 4.08
CA GLY A 242 -12.59 -27.55 3.89
C GLY A 242 -13.70 -27.50 4.94
N GLU A 243 -13.63 -28.31 6.00
CA GLU A 243 -14.53 -28.27 7.17
C GLU A 243 -13.98 -27.37 8.29
N ASP A 244 -14.86 -26.92 9.18
CA ASP A 244 -14.47 -26.18 10.38
C ASP A 244 -14.05 -27.13 11.53
N GLN A 245 -12.76 -27.12 11.86
CA GLN A 245 -12.18 -27.87 13.00
C GLN A 245 -11.25 -26.96 13.82
N ALA A 246 -11.77 -25.77 14.16
CA ALA A 246 -11.06 -24.69 14.84
C ALA A 246 -10.26 -25.14 16.08
N GLU A 247 -10.88 -25.96 16.93
CA GLU A 247 -10.35 -26.36 18.24
C GLU A 247 -9.09 -27.22 18.08
N ILE A 248 -9.13 -28.18 17.15
CA ILE A 248 -8.00 -29.05 16.81
C ILE A 248 -6.87 -28.23 16.16
N LEU A 249 -7.22 -27.32 15.25
CA LEU A 249 -6.26 -26.43 14.60
C LEU A 249 -5.55 -25.55 15.63
N PHE A 250 -6.27 -24.92 16.56
CA PHE A 250 -5.68 -24.00 17.53
C PHE A 250 -4.84 -24.74 18.58
N ALA A 251 -5.25 -25.93 19.01
CA ALA A 251 -4.41 -26.80 19.83
C ALA A 251 -3.09 -27.17 19.12
N TYR A 252 -3.17 -27.54 17.83
CA TYR A 252 -1.99 -27.84 17.00
C TYR A 252 -1.06 -26.62 16.85
N LEU A 253 -1.61 -25.43 16.56
CA LEU A 253 -0.83 -24.19 16.47
C LEU A 253 -0.17 -23.81 17.80
N ALA A 254 -0.83 -24.05 18.93
CA ALA A 254 -0.26 -23.82 20.26
C ALA A 254 0.96 -24.72 20.52
N ILE A 255 0.87 -26.01 20.14
CA ILE A 255 1.99 -26.96 20.21
C ILE A 255 3.16 -26.49 19.31
N LEU A 256 2.89 -26.04 18.09
CA LEU A 256 3.94 -25.53 17.18
C LEU A 256 4.56 -24.21 17.65
N ALA A 257 3.78 -23.32 18.26
CA ALA A 257 4.30 -22.10 18.89
C ALA A 257 5.21 -22.42 20.07
N ALA A 258 4.80 -23.36 20.94
CA ALA A 258 5.62 -23.86 22.05
C ALA A 258 6.90 -24.55 21.56
N ALA A 259 6.83 -25.38 20.52
CA ALA A 259 8.00 -26.00 19.89
C ALA A 259 8.97 -24.95 19.31
N SER A 260 8.44 -23.93 18.63
CA SER A 260 9.23 -22.82 18.09
C SER A 260 9.94 -22.03 19.20
N ALA A 261 9.25 -21.74 20.31
CA ALA A 261 9.84 -21.13 21.49
C ALA A 261 10.93 -22.03 22.11
N GLY A 262 10.66 -23.32 22.26
CA GLY A 262 11.60 -24.32 22.77
C GLY A 262 12.89 -24.39 21.94
N VAL A 263 12.79 -24.50 20.62
CA VAL A 263 13.93 -24.49 19.69
C VAL A 263 14.71 -23.17 19.77
N SER A 264 14.03 -22.02 19.85
CA SER A 264 14.68 -20.72 20.01
C SER A 264 15.46 -20.60 21.33
N VAL A 265 14.93 -21.20 22.40
CA VAL A 265 15.55 -21.23 23.74
C VAL A 265 16.72 -22.23 23.80
N LEU A 266 16.60 -23.42 23.20
CA LEU A 266 17.63 -24.46 23.21
C LEU A 266 18.79 -24.15 22.25
N CYS A 267 18.49 -23.74 21.02
CA CYS A 267 19.48 -23.60 19.94
C CYS A 267 19.87 -22.14 19.63
N GLY A 268 19.06 -21.16 20.05
CA GLY A 268 19.43 -19.75 19.95
C GLY A 268 19.30 -19.12 18.55
N TRP A 269 18.60 -19.74 17.60
CA TRP A 269 18.39 -19.19 16.26
C TRP A 269 17.35 -18.06 16.24
N ARG A 270 17.65 -16.95 15.56
CA ARG A 270 16.88 -15.69 15.66
C ARG A 270 15.55 -15.68 14.89
N GLY A 271 15.46 -16.40 13.76
CA GLY A 271 14.28 -16.37 12.89
C GLY A 271 13.15 -17.33 13.26
N ILE A 272 13.37 -18.25 14.20
CA ILE A 272 12.43 -19.34 14.51
C ILE A 272 11.11 -18.81 15.10
N VAL A 273 11.17 -17.94 16.10
CA VAL A 273 9.97 -17.36 16.73
C VAL A 273 9.20 -16.44 15.75
N PRO A 274 9.86 -15.54 14.98
CA PRO A 274 9.19 -14.80 13.90
C PRO A 274 8.51 -15.69 12.86
N LEU A 275 9.15 -16.78 12.40
CA LEU A 275 8.55 -17.71 11.44
C LEU A 275 7.30 -18.39 12.01
N GLY A 276 7.41 -18.93 13.23
CA GLY A 276 6.27 -19.54 13.93
C GLY A 276 5.11 -18.56 14.11
N PHE A 277 5.40 -17.31 14.49
CA PHE A 277 4.39 -16.26 14.62
C PHE A 277 3.65 -15.97 13.31
N VAL A 278 4.38 -15.74 12.21
CA VAL A 278 3.77 -15.45 10.90
C VAL A 278 2.91 -16.62 10.43
N LEU A 279 3.36 -17.86 10.62
CA LEU A 279 2.62 -19.05 10.22
C LEU A 279 1.39 -19.31 11.12
N SER A 280 1.49 -19.14 12.44
CA SER A 280 0.33 -19.19 13.35
C SER A 280 -0.71 -18.12 13.01
N LEU A 281 -0.27 -16.88 12.75
CA LEU A 281 -1.15 -15.78 12.37
C LEU A 281 -1.85 -16.04 11.03
N ALA A 282 -1.14 -16.58 10.03
CA ALA A 282 -1.71 -16.93 8.74
C ALA A 282 -2.80 -18.02 8.86
N HIS A 283 -2.60 -19.03 9.72
CA HIS A 283 -3.61 -20.06 9.97
C HIS A 283 -4.83 -19.52 10.70
N TYR A 284 -4.63 -18.74 11.77
CA TYR A 284 -5.73 -18.13 12.51
C TYR A 284 -6.54 -17.16 11.61
N ALA A 285 -5.87 -16.32 10.81
CA ALA A 285 -6.52 -15.44 9.85
C ALA A 285 -7.24 -16.20 8.72
N GLY A 286 -6.63 -17.28 8.20
CA GLY A 286 -7.24 -18.13 7.17
C GLY A 286 -8.49 -18.85 7.66
N TRP A 287 -8.48 -19.34 8.90
CA TRP A 287 -9.67 -19.85 9.57
C TRP A 287 -10.72 -18.75 9.76
N TYR A 288 -10.31 -17.60 10.31
CA TYR A 288 -11.20 -16.47 10.60
C TYR A 288 -11.95 -15.97 9.36
N VAL A 289 -11.27 -15.86 8.21
CA VAL A 289 -11.89 -15.42 6.95
C VAL A 289 -12.89 -16.45 6.38
N ARG A 290 -12.61 -17.75 6.56
CA ARG A 290 -13.34 -18.81 5.85
C ARG A 290 -14.47 -19.43 6.67
N PHE A 291 -14.29 -19.55 7.99
CA PHE A 291 -15.13 -20.35 8.87
C PHE A 291 -15.75 -19.58 10.05
N TYR A 292 -15.30 -18.36 10.35
CA TYR A 292 -15.89 -17.60 11.45
C TYR A 292 -17.36 -17.29 11.20
N ALA A 293 -18.18 -17.61 12.19
CA ALA A 293 -19.59 -17.25 12.30
C ALA A 293 -19.88 -16.82 13.76
N PRO A 294 -20.94 -16.03 14.02
CA PRO A 294 -21.18 -15.43 15.34
C PRO A 294 -21.35 -16.44 16.50
N ASP A 295 -21.82 -17.64 16.21
CA ASP A 295 -21.91 -18.79 17.13
C ASP A 295 -20.53 -19.29 17.58
N ARG A 296 -19.49 -19.13 16.76
CA ARG A 296 -18.09 -19.47 17.08
C ARG A 296 -17.30 -18.35 17.76
N LEU A 297 -17.98 -17.31 18.28
CA LEU A 297 -17.34 -16.15 18.94
C LEU A 297 -16.35 -16.56 20.05
N GLY A 298 -16.72 -17.51 20.92
CA GLY A 298 -15.85 -17.98 21.99
C GLY A 298 -14.54 -18.58 21.48
N THR A 299 -14.60 -19.44 20.46
CA THR A 299 -13.43 -20.08 19.83
C THR A 299 -12.54 -19.03 19.15
N ALA A 300 -13.13 -18.05 18.46
CA ALA A 300 -12.38 -16.95 17.84
C ALA A 300 -11.65 -16.08 18.87
N VAL A 301 -12.35 -15.61 19.91
CA VAL A 301 -11.75 -14.82 21.01
C VAL A 301 -10.62 -15.59 21.69
N THR A 302 -10.82 -16.88 21.96
CA THR A 302 -9.81 -17.76 22.57
C THR A 302 -8.58 -17.91 21.68
N GLY A 303 -8.75 -18.09 20.36
CA GLY A 303 -7.64 -18.18 19.43
C GLY A 303 -6.85 -16.86 19.30
N ALA A 304 -7.53 -15.72 19.23
CA ALA A 304 -6.90 -14.40 19.21
C ALA A 304 -6.10 -14.12 20.49
N ALA A 305 -6.70 -14.32 21.66
CA ALA A 305 -6.04 -14.14 22.95
C ALA A 305 -4.88 -15.13 23.16
N GLY A 306 -5.09 -16.40 22.80
CA GLY A 306 -4.07 -17.45 22.86
C GLY A 306 -2.82 -17.11 22.04
N LEU A 307 -3.01 -16.55 20.83
CA LEU A 307 -1.91 -16.11 19.97
C LEU A 307 -1.10 -14.97 20.60
N VAL A 308 -1.74 -14.00 21.29
CA VAL A 308 -1.02 -12.99 22.09
C VAL A 308 -0.23 -13.64 23.22
N ILE A 309 -0.89 -14.48 24.02
CA ILE A 309 -0.32 -15.11 25.22
C ILE A 309 0.90 -15.97 24.86
N LEU A 310 0.80 -16.83 23.84
CA LEU A 310 1.87 -17.75 23.42
C LEU A 310 3.15 -17.01 23.03
N PHE A 311 3.04 -15.95 22.20
CA PHE A 311 4.21 -15.24 21.69
C PHE A 311 4.80 -14.23 22.69
N VAL A 312 4.00 -13.67 23.59
CA VAL A 312 4.52 -12.93 24.76
C VAL A 312 5.22 -13.88 25.73
N ALA A 313 4.65 -15.05 26.03
CA ALA A 313 5.25 -16.06 26.89
C ALA A 313 6.58 -16.59 26.31
N ALA A 314 6.66 -16.82 25.00
CA ALA A 314 7.90 -17.25 24.32
C ALA A 314 9.07 -16.29 24.56
N ALA A 315 8.82 -14.97 24.50
CA ALA A 315 9.81 -13.94 24.79
C ALA A 315 10.26 -13.97 26.27
N LEU A 316 9.30 -14.08 27.21
CA LEU A 316 9.58 -14.15 28.65
C LEU A 316 10.38 -15.40 29.04
N CYS A 317 10.01 -16.58 28.51
CA CYS A 317 10.69 -17.85 28.77
C CYS A 317 12.17 -17.79 28.40
N ARG A 318 12.52 -17.12 27.29
CA ARG A 318 13.93 -16.90 26.93
C ARG A 318 14.64 -15.99 27.92
N GLY A 319 14.05 -14.83 28.22
CA GLY A 319 14.65 -13.83 29.12
C GLY A 319 15.01 -14.44 30.48
N VAL A 320 14.10 -15.25 31.04
CA VAL A 320 14.31 -15.98 32.30
C VAL A 320 15.42 -17.02 32.18
N ARG A 321 15.43 -17.86 31.14
CA ARG A 321 16.38 -18.99 31.04
C ARG A 321 17.81 -18.57 30.71
N HIS A 322 18.01 -17.52 29.90
CA HIS A 322 19.35 -17.12 29.46
C HIS A 322 19.98 -16.00 30.29
N ARG A 323 19.20 -15.28 31.12
CA ARG A 323 19.63 -14.10 31.92
C ARG A 323 20.35 -12.98 31.14
N LYS A 324 20.34 -13.03 29.80
CA LYS A 324 20.99 -12.06 28.88
C LYS A 324 20.00 -11.06 28.27
N GLY A 325 18.86 -10.84 28.92
CA GLY A 325 17.74 -10.07 28.39
C GLY A 325 16.97 -10.76 27.26
N VAL A 326 15.92 -10.10 26.78
CA VAL A 326 15.12 -10.56 25.63
C VAL A 326 15.65 -9.95 24.35
N ARG A 327 15.62 -10.73 23.26
CA ARG A 327 16.15 -10.27 21.97
C ARG A 327 15.20 -9.27 21.30
N PRO A 328 15.73 -8.29 20.55
CA PRO A 328 14.88 -7.31 19.87
C PRO A 328 13.82 -7.95 18.96
N GLU A 329 14.16 -9.04 18.25
CA GLU A 329 13.23 -9.75 17.37
C GLU A 329 12.05 -10.37 18.12
N GLU A 330 12.28 -10.86 19.34
CA GLU A 330 11.25 -11.47 20.19
C GLU A 330 10.36 -10.39 20.83
N CYS A 331 10.93 -9.23 21.18
CA CYS A 331 10.16 -8.03 21.50
C CYS A 331 9.26 -7.58 20.32
N VAL A 332 9.78 -7.60 19.08
CA VAL A 332 8.98 -7.24 17.90
C VAL A 332 7.84 -8.24 17.68
N VAL A 333 8.10 -9.54 17.81
CA VAL A 333 7.07 -10.58 17.67
C VAL A 333 6.00 -10.48 18.77
N ALA A 334 6.38 -10.23 20.03
CA ALA A 334 5.43 -9.99 21.11
C ALA A 334 4.54 -8.77 20.84
N ALA A 335 5.11 -7.67 20.32
CA ALA A 335 4.36 -6.49 19.91
C ALA A 335 3.43 -6.76 18.72
N ALA A 336 3.91 -7.45 17.68
CA ALA A 336 3.12 -7.80 16.51
C ALA A 336 1.96 -8.75 16.86
N ALA A 337 2.20 -9.74 17.73
CA ALA A 337 1.17 -10.63 18.25
C ALA A 337 0.10 -9.86 19.01
N HIS A 338 0.51 -8.97 19.92
CA HIS A 338 -0.41 -8.13 20.67
C HIS A 338 -1.26 -7.23 19.76
N VAL A 339 -0.66 -6.51 18.81
CA VAL A 339 -1.39 -5.68 17.84
C VAL A 339 -2.37 -6.51 17.00
N SER A 340 -1.97 -7.71 16.58
CA SER A 340 -2.85 -8.63 15.82
C SER A 340 -4.04 -9.10 16.66
N GLY A 341 -3.80 -9.49 17.92
CA GLY A 341 -4.85 -9.90 18.85
C GLY A 341 -5.80 -8.76 19.21
N LEU A 342 -5.28 -7.55 19.46
CA LEU A 342 -6.10 -6.35 19.67
C LEU A 342 -7.02 -6.08 18.47
N TRP A 343 -6.51 -6.24 17.24
CA TRP A 343 -7.33 -6.07 16.04
C TRP A 343 -8.47 -7.10 15.96
N PHE A 344 -8.17 -8.39 16.13
CA PHE A 344 -9.22 -9.43 16.10
C PHE A 344 -10.24 -9.24 17.23
N LEU A 345 -9.81 -8.92 18.45
CA LEU A 345 -10.73 -8.66 19.57
C LEU A 345 -11.64 -7.46 19.29
N TRP A 346 -11.11 -6.39 18.68
CA TRP A 346 -11.91 -5.26 18.24
C TRP A 346 -12.97 -5.68 17.21
N ASP A 347 -12.58 -6.32 16.10
CA ASP A 347 -13.48 -6.75 15.03
C ASP A 347 -14.53 -7.78 15.49
N LEU A 348 -14.19 -8.62 16.48
CA LEU A 348 -15.09 -9.59 17.10
C LEU A 348 -16.12 -8.97 18.07
N LEU A 349 -15.70 -8.00 18.89
CA LEU A 349 -16.47 -7.59 20.08
C LEU A 349 -17.07 -6.19 20.00
N VAL A 350 -16.51 -5.26 19.21
CA VAL A 350 -16.87 -3.83 19.28
C VAL A 350 -18.34 -3.54 18.95
N GLN A 351 -18.99 -4.33 18.09
CA GLN A 351 -20.37 -4.06 17.65
C GLN A 351 -21.47 -4.64 18.55
N ARG A 352 -21.16 -5.63 19.38
CA ARG A 352 -22.18 -6.41 20.14
C ARG A 352 -21.81 -6.68 21.59
N HIS A 353 -20.54 -6.52 21.97
CA HIS A 353 -20.00 -6.97 23.25
C HIS A 353 -18.97 -5.97 23.80
N GLU A 354 -19.29 -4.67 23.79
CA GLU A 354 -18.42 -3.57 24.24
C GLU A 354 -17.82 -3.81 25.65
N ALA A 355 -18.64 -4.32 26.58
CA ALA A 355 -18.17 -4.67 27.93
C ALA A 355 -17.13 -5.80 27.93
N ALA A 356 -17.31 -6.83 27.09
CA ALA A 356 -16.34 -7.91 26.94
C ALA A 356 -15.06 -7.45 26.24
N LEU A 357 -15.16 -6.50 25.29
CA LEU A 357 -14.01 -5.84 24.69
C LEU A 357 -13.22 -5.07 25.76
N GLY A 358 -13.88 -4.22 26.54
CA GLY A 358 -13.26 -3.46 27.63
C GLY A 358 -12.57 -4.37 28.66
N LEU A 359 -13.24 -5.44 29.11
CA LEU A 359 -12.66 -6.44 30.01
C LEU A 359 -11.46 -7.15 29.39
N SER A 360 -11.51 -7.52 28.10
CA SER A 360 -10.40 -8.17 27.40
C SER A 360 -9.17 -7.26 27.29
N LEU A 361 -9.38 -5.98 26.96
CA LEU A 361 -8.33 -4.97 26.89
C LEU A 361 -7.69 -4.70 28.26
N CYS A 362 -8.51 -4.53 29.31
CA CYS A 362 -8.03 -4.40 30.68
C CYS A 362 -7.26 -5.65 31.13
N GLY A 363 -7.74 -6.85 30.79
CA GLY A 363 -7.08 -8.13 31.08
C GLY A 363 -5.73 -8.28 30.37
N LEU A 364 -5.64 -7.92 29.08
CA LEU A 364 -4.38 -7.88 28.33
C LEU A 364 -3.38 -6.87 28.91
N SER A 365 -3.86 -5.71 29.36
CA SER A 365 -3.02 -4.71 30.01
C SER A 365 -2.47 -5.22 31.36
N LEU A 366 -3.35 -5.77 32.19
CA LEU A 366 -2.96 -6.39 33.46
C LEU A 366 -1.97 -7.53 33.26
N ALA A 367 -2.18 -8.41 32.27
CA ALA A 367 -1.26 -9.50 31.94
C ALA A 367 0.13 -8.99 31.55
N ALA A 368 0.22 -7.90 30.77
CA ALA A 368 1.49 -7.27 30.42
C ALA A 368 2.21 -6.65 31.63
N LEU A 369 1.47 -6.05 32.57
CA LEU A 369 2.02 -5.50 33.83
C LEU A 369 2.47 -6.63 34.79
N VAL A 370 1.73 -7.72 34.89
CA VAL A 370 2.12 -8.93 35.66
C VAL A 370 3.38 -9.55 35.06
N ALA A 371 3.45 -9.68 33.74
CA ALA A 371 4.65 -10.12 33.03
C ALA A 371 5.87 -9.22 33.30
N LEU A 372 5.68 -7.89 33.34
CA LEU A 372 6.73 -6.94 33.68
C LEU A 372 7.23 -7.11 35.12
N ARG A 373 6.30 -7.26 36.08
CA ARG A 373 6.64 -7.53 37.49
C ARG A 373 7.39 -8.86 37.64
N ALA A 374 6.99 -9.91 36.93
CA ALA A 374 7.66 -11.20 36.92
C ALA A 374 9.06 -11.15 36.26
N ALA A 375 9.23 -10.37 35.19
CA ALA A 375 10.53 -10.17 34.54
C ALA A 375 11.51 -9.42 35.46
N ARG A 376 11.02 -8.39 36.17
CA ARG A 376 11.80 -7.64 37.18
C ARG A 376 12.19 -8.53 38.37
N SER A 377 11.24 -9.24 38.99
CA SER A 377 11.52 -10.07 40.17
C SER A 377 12.49 -11.22 39.88
N ARG A 378 12.41 -11.83 38.69
CA ARG A 378 13.33 -12.90 38.26
C ARG A 378 14.68 -12.40 37.72
N ARG A 379 14.97 -11.08 37.80
CA ARG A 379 16.15 -10.43 37.20
C ARG A 379 16.36 -10.76 35.71
N ALA A 380 15.25 -11.03 35.01
CA ALA A 380 15.19 -11.31 33.57
C ALA A 380 14.91 -10.05 32.74
N SER A 381 14.67 -8.93 33.42
CA SER A 381 14.33 -7.65 32.81
C SER A 381 15.47 -7.06 31.98
N SER A 382 15.10 -6.36 30.91
CA SER A 382 16.03 -5.63 30.05
C SER A 382 15.29 -4.43 29.44
N PRO A 383 15.95 -3.30 29.15
CA PRO A 383 15.26 -2.11 28.65
C PRO A 383 14.35 -2.32 27.42
N PRO A 384 14.71 -3.18 26.43
CA PRO A 384 13.80 -3.54 25.34
C PRO A 384 12.56 -4.31 25.80
N LEU A 385 12.69 -5.22 26.77
CA LEU A 385 11.56 -5.96 27.33
C LEU A 385 10.63 -5.04 28.13
N GLU A 386 11.17 -4.17 28.99
CA GLU A 386 10.35 -3.26 29.79
C GLU A 386 9.55 -2.29 28.92
N SER A 387 10.21 -1.67 27.94
CA SER A 387 9.55 -0.78 26.99
C SER A 387 8.53 -1.51 26.11
N THR A 388 8.76 -2.78 25.77
CA THR A 388 7.76 -3.61 25.07
C THR A 388 6.54 -3.86 25.97
N LEU A 389 6.72 -4.38 27.18
CA LEU A 389 5.61 -4.74 28.08
C LEU A 389 4.80 -3.53 28.55
N LEU A 390 5.47 -2.40 28.84
CA LEU A 390 4.79 -1.13 29.09
C LEU A 390 4.04 -0.64 27.84
N GLY A 391 4.60 -0.82 26.66
CA GLY A 391 3.95 -0.53 25.38
C GLY A 391 2.69 -1.38 25.14
N LEU A 392 2.72 -2.67 25.49
CA LEU A 392 1.54 -3.55 25.41
C LEU A 392 0.46 -3.09 26.41
N ALA A 393 0.85 -2.83 27.66
CA ALA A 393 -0.08 -2.40 28.70
C ALA A 393 -0.76 -1.07 28.37
N ALA A 394 0.02 -0.08 27.91
CA ALA A 394 -0.48 1.21 27.47
C ALA A 394 -1.31 1.09 26.19
N GLY A 395 -0.87 0.29 25.21
CA GLY A 395 -1.57 0.07 23.95
C GLY A 395 -2.96 -0.55 24.13
N SER A 396 -3.08 -1.56 25.00
CA SER A 396 -4.38 -2.15 25.36
C SER A 396 -5.33 -1.13 26.01
N LEU A 397 -4.88 -0.40 27.04
CA LEU A 397 -5.71 0.60 27.72
C LEU A 397 -6.13 1.75 26.81
N LEU A 398 -5.24 2.16 25.91
CA LEU A 398 -5.48 3.24 24.96
C LEU A 398 -6.60 2.91 23.96
N VAL A 399 -6.78 1.63 23.61
CA VAL A 399 -7.88 1.16 22.74
C VAL A 399 -9.22 1.11 23.48
N VAL A 400 -9.26 1.09 24.82
CA VAL A 400 -10.52 1.13 25.60
C VAL A 400 -11.27 2.45 25.39
N ILE A 401 -10.55 3.58 25.40
CA ILE A 401 -11.16 4.91 25.30
C ILE A 401 -11.95 5.09 23.98
N PRO A 402 -11.40 4.83 22.78
CA PRO A 402 -12.17 4.92 21.53
C PRO A 402 -13.18 3.78 21.35
N ALA A 403 -13.10 2.66 22.10
CA ALA A 403 -14.10 1.58 22.02
C ALA A 403 -15.45 1.98 22.65
N VAL A 404 -15.44 2.86 23.65
CA VAL A 404 -16.63 3.27 24.43
C VAL A 404 -17.21 4.61 23.94
N LEU A 405 -16.48 5.35 23.09
CA LEU A 405 -16.89 6.65 22.58
C LEU A 405 -17.46 6.55 21.17
N ARG A 406 -18.48 7.37 20.86
CA ARG A 406 -18.91 7.62 19.47
C ARG A 406 -17.72 8.09 18.64
N ALA A 407 -17.74 7.86 17.32
CA ALA A 407 -16.59 8.11 16.43
C ALA A 407 -15.98 9.52 16.55
N GLU A 408 -16.80 10.56 16.76
CA GLU A 408 -16.39 11.94 17.08
C GLU A 408 -15.49 12.02 18.33
N GLY A 409 -15.93 11.40 19.43
CA GLY A 409 -15.21 11.35 20.71
C GLY A 409 -14.00 10.42 20.66
N ALA A 410 -14.10 9.28 19.96
CA ALA A 410 -12.98 8.38 19.73
C ALA A 410 -11.84 9.06 18.96
N MET A 411 -12.18 9.87 17.95
CA MET A 411 -11.23 10.67 17.18
C MET A 411 -10.51 11.72 18.05
N LEU A 412 -11.25 12.43 18.92
CA LEU A 412 -10.67 13.34 19.91
C LEU A 412 -9.77 12.63 20.92
N ALA A 413 -10.18 11.46 21.43
CA ALA A 413 -9.41 10.66 22.37
C ALA A 413 -8.03 10.25 21.81
N TRP A 414 -7.99 9.78 20.56
CA TRP A 414 -6.74 9.48 19.85
C TRP A 414 -5.85 10.73 19.71
N ALA A 415 -6.42 11.87 19.30
CA ALA A 415 -5.66 13.10 19.14
C ALA A 415 -5.07 13.60 20.48
N LEU A 416 -5.87 13.60 21.55
CA LEU A 416 -5.45 13.98 22.90
C LEU A 416 -4.37 13.04 23.46
N ALA A 417 -4.52 11.73 23.28
CA ALA A 417 -3.49 10.76 23.63
C ALA A 417 -2.18 11.04 22.86
N GLY A 418 -2.26 11.41 21.59
CA GLY A 418 -1.12 11.89 20.80
C GLY A 418 -0.41 13.09 21.41
N VAL A 419 -1.16 14.09 21.91
CA VAL A 419 -0.61 15.26 22.62
C VAL A 419 0.10 14.86 23.92
N VAL A 420 -0.50 13.94 24.69
CA VAL A 420 0.05 13.44 25.96
C VAL A 420 1.35 12.65 25.72
N PHE A 421 1.33 11.66 24.82
CA PHE A 421 2.52 10.86 24.50
C PHE A 421 3.64 11.70 23.89
N ALA A 422 3.33 12.71 23.06
CA ALA A 422 4.36 13.64 22.57
C ALA A 422 4.96 14.46 23.73
N GLY A 423 4.11 14.96 24.64
CA GLY A 423 4.54 15.74 25.79
C GLY A 423 5.40 14.96 26.80
N ILE A 424 5.18 13.66 26.95
CA ILE A 424 6.01 12.79 27.79
C ILE A 424 7.26 12.34 27.00
N GLY A 425 7.09 11.89 25.76
CA GLY A 425 8.16 11.37 24.91
C GLY A 425 9.28 12.39 24.65
N ILE A 426 8.93 13.63 24.31
CA ILE A 426 9.90 14.73 24.10
C ILE A 426 10.71 15.01 25.37
N ARG A 427 10.06 15.05 26.54
CA ARG A 427 10.72 15.30 27.84
C ARG A 427 11.62 14.14 28.26
N ALA A 428 11.13 12.91 28.16
CA ALA A 428 11.85 11.69 28.52
C ALA A 428 12.88 11.23 27.45
N ARG A 429 12.93 11.91 26.29
CA ARG A 429 13.67 11.48 25.08
C ARG A 429 13.38 10.03 24.66
N ALA A 430 12.16 9.58 24.91
CA ALA A 430 11.75 8.19 24.73
C ALA A 430 11.14 7.98 23.33
N ALA A 431 11.95 7.47 22.39
CA ALA A 431 11.54 7.25 20.99
C ALA A 431 10.28 6.36 20.84
N VAL A 432 10.03 5.45 21.78
CA VAL A 432 8.80 4.62 21.80
C VAL A 432 7.55 5.47 22.06
N LEU A 433 7.63 6.45 22.96
CA LEU A 433 6.52 7.37 23.25
C LEU A 433 6.34 8.41 22.14
N GLU A 434 7.43 8.86 21.50
CA GLU A 434 7.35 9.71 20.30
C GLU A 434 6.70 8.95 19.12
N GLY A 435 6.99 7.66 18.97
CA GLY A 435 6.32 6.78 18.00
C GLY A 435 4.84 6.52 18.33
N ALA A 436 4.52 6.26 19.60
CA ALA A 436 3.13 6.14 20.05
C ALA A 436 2.34 7.43 19.80
N ALA A 437 2.94 8.60 20.06
CA ALA A 437 2.34 9.89 19.77
C ALA A 437 2.00 10.06 18.29
N ALA A 438 2.94 9.73 17.39
CA ALA A 438 2.71 9.78 15.96
C ALA A 438 1.59 8.83 15.51
N PHE A 439 1.54 7.61 16.05
CA PHE A 439 0.45 6.66 15.79
C PHE A 439 -0.91 7.24 16.22
N CYS A 440 -1.02 7.77 17.45
CA CYS A 440 -2.27 8.31 17.98
C CYS A 440 -2.77 9.52 17.17
N LEU A 441 -1.86 10.41 16.77
CA LEU A 441 -2.21 11.56 15.92
C LEU A 441 -2.75 11.12 14.55
N LEU A 442 -2.25 10.02 13.97
CA LEU A 442 -2.74 9.47 12.71
C LEU A 442 -4.04 8.64 12.88
N ALA A 443 -4.22 7.99 14.02
CA ALA A 443 -5.41 7.19 14.34
C ALA A 443 -6.68 8.05 14.46
N GLY A 444 -6.57 9.28 14.97
CA GLY A 444 -7.69 10.23 15.05
C GLY A 444 -8.38 10.46 13.69
N PRO A 445 -7.70 11.07 12.70
CA PRO A 445 -8.25 11.27 11.36
C PRO A 445 -8.75 9.98 10.71
N TRP A 446 -8.02 8.86 10.90
CA TRP A 446 -8.43 7.56 10.37
C TRP A 446 -9.81 7.14 10.89
N VAL A 447 -10.03 7.20 12.21
CA VAL A 447 -11.33 6.93 12.84
C VAL A 447 -12.42 7.87 12.33
N GLY A 448 -12.12 9.15 12.11
CA GLY A 448 -13.05 10.11 11.51
C GLY A 448 -13.48 9.71 10.09
N LEU A 449 -12.52 9.35 9.23
CA LEU A 449 -12.78 8.91 7.86
C LEU A 449 -13.56 7.59 7.81
N THR A 450 -13.15 6.57 8.57
CA THR A 450 -13.78 5.24 8.52
C THR A 450 -15.10 5.17 9.30
N GLY A 451 -15.25 5.99 10.34
CA GLY A 451 -16.47 6.09 11.16
C GLY A 451 -17.55 6.97 10.54
N GLY A 452 -17.31 7.55 9.35
CA GLY A 452 -18.28 8.39 8.65
C GLY A 452 -18.59 9.70 9.38
N VAL A 453 -17.60 10.30 10.06
CA VAL A 453 -17.76 11.54 10.86
C VAL A 453 -17.87 12.74 9.92
N PHE A 454 -19.01 12.84 9.23
CA PHE A 454 -19.34 13.86 8.25
C PHE A 454 -20.82 14.25 8.35
N HIS A 455 -21.16 15.44 7.87
CA HIS A 455 -22.55 15.90 7.84
C HIS A 455 -23.38 15.24 6.74
N THR A 456 -24.55 14.71 7.12
CA THR A 456 -25.51 14.02 6.24
C THR A 456 -26.84 14.75 6.08
N GLY A 457 -27.06 15.87 6.78
CA GLY A 457 -28.30 16.66 6.75
C GLY A 457 -28.05 18.16 6.95
N VAL A 458 -29.07 18.90 7.38
CA VAL A 458 -28.94 20.33 7.73
C VAL A 458 -28.34 20.49 9.14
N PHE A 459 -27.39 21.40 9.30
CA PHE A 459 -26.69 21.66 10.57
C PHE A 459 -26.28 23.13 10.67
N VAL A 460 -25.83 23.56 11.85
CA VAL A 460 -25.24 24.88 12.09
C VAL A 460 -23.73 24.82 11.83
N PRO A 461 -23.18 25.58 10.86
CA PRO A 461 -21.74 25.60 10.59
C PRO A 461 -20.91 25.98 11.82
N ALA A 462 -19.79 25.31 12.01
CA ALA A 462 -18.82 25.45 13.10
C ALA A 462 -19.33 25.18 14.53
N ALA A 463 -20.64 25.25 14.78
CA ALA A 463 -21.28 25.01 16.08
C ALA A 463 -21.90 23.60 16.17
N ASN A 464 -21.09 22.57 15.93
CA ASN A 464 -21.53 21.18 15.91
C ASN A 464 -20.40 20.20 16.32
N PRO A 465 -20.71 18.96 16.75
CA PRO A 465 -19.71 18.03 17.31
C PRO A 465 -18.76 17.43 16.26
N VAL A 466 -19.21 17.23 15.03
CA VAL A 466 -18.37 16.78 13.89
C VAL A 466 -17.24 17.77 13.65
N PHE A 467 -17.57 19.06 13.51
CA PHE A 467 -16.61 20.14 13.35
C PHE A 467 -15.67 20.26 14.56
N ALA A 468 -16.21 20.21 15.78
CA ALA A 468 -15.41 20.25 17.00
C ALA A 468 -14.41 19.10 17.09
N ALA A 469 -14.81 17.89 16.66
CA ALA A 469 -13.92 16.73 16.61
C ALA A 469 -12.77 16.93 15.61
N TRP A 470 -13.07 17.29 14.35
CA TRP A 470 -12.05 17.53 13.32
C TRP A 470 -11.12 18.70 13.69
N LEU A 471 -11.67 19.78 14.27
CA LEU A 471 -10.91 20.92 14.78
C LEU A 471 -9.96 20.49 15.92
N GLY A 472 -10.45 19.69 16.88
CA GLY A 472 -9.63 19.20 17.99
C GLY A 472 -8.46 18.33 17.55
N VAL A 473 -8.61 17.55 16.48
CA VAL A 473 -7.50 16.81 15.86
C VAL A 473 -6.49 17.77 15.21
N ALA A 474 -6.95 18.73 14.39
CA ALA A 474 -6.08 19.72 13.76
C ALA A 474 -5.30 20.55 14.80
N VAL A 475 -5.97 21.00 15.86
CA VAL A 475 -5.33 21.69 17.00
C VAL A 475 -4.30 20.79 17.69
N SER A 476 -4.59 19.51 17.90
CA SER A 476 -3.65 18.55 18.50
C SER A 476 -2.38 18.37 17.65
N TRP A 477 -2.53 18.23 16.33
CA TRP A 477 -1.41 18.18 15.39
C TRP A 477 -0.57 19.48 15.45
N PHE A 478 -1.25 20.65 15.45
CA PHE A 478 -0.57 21.95 15.53
C PHE A 478 0.22 22.13 16.84
N LEU A 479 -0.38 21.80 17.99
CA LEU A 479 0.25 21.91 19.30
C LEU A 479 1.47 20.98 19.46
N VAL A 480 1.36 19.73 18.98
CA VAL A 480 2.50 18.80 18.98
C VAL A 480 3.59 19.29 18.02
N GLY A 481 3.20 19.77 16.85
CA GLY A 481 4.13 20.30 15.85
C GLY A 481 4.90 21.53 16.36
N ARG A 482 4.24 22.41 17.12
CA ARG A 482 4.88 23.53 17.82
C ARG A 482 5.91 23.06 18.85
N ARG A 483 5.60 22.04 19.66
CA ARG A 483 6.51 21.48 20.68
C ARG A 483 7.75 20.80 20.07
N TYR A 484 7.60 20.09 18.95
CA TYR A 484 8.76 19.57 18.20
C TYR A 484 9.59 20.67 17.53
N GLY A 485 8.96 21.80 17.17
CA GLY A 485 9.61 22.97 16.57
C GLY A 485 10.41 23.84 17.55
N SER A 486 10.13 23.81 18.85
CA SER A 486 10.78 24.64 19.88
C SER A 486 12.08 24.07 20.46
N GLY A 487 12.64 23.00 19.89
CA GLY A 487 13.92 22.42 20.31
C GLY A 487 15.12 23.21 19.78
N GLY A 488 16.12 23.46 20.63
CA GLY A 488 17.34 24.19 20.28
C GLY A 488 18.23 23.54 19.21
N ALA A 489 19.30 24.25 18.83
CA ALA A 489 20.25 23.85 17.79
C ALA A 489 20.79 22.42 18.06
N GLY A 490 20.64 21.53 17.06
CA GLY A 490 20.95 20.10 17.16
C GLY A 490 19.79 19.17 16.82
N GLN A 491 18.54 19.66 16.80
CA GLN A 491 17.33 18.84 16.55
C GLN A 491 16.74 18.97 15.14
N GLY A 492 17.56 19.05 14.09
CA GLY A 492 17.13 19.35 12.71
C GLY A 492 15.95 18.51 12.19
N ALA A 493 16.00 17.18 12.37
CA ALA A 493 14.93 16.27 11.94
C ALA A 493 13.61 16.46 12.71
N ARG A 494 13.67 16.73 14.03
CA ARG A 494 12.48 17.00 14.85
C ARG A 494 11.85 18.35 14.54
N ALA A 495 12.68 19.38 14.35
CA ALA A 495 12.21 20.68 13.92
C ALA A 495 11.51 20.60 12.54
N ALA A 496 12.05 19.81 11.61
CA ALA A 496 11.41 19.54 10.32
C ALA A 496 10.08 18.78 10.46
N ALA A 497 10.03 17.72 11.27
CA ALA A 497 8.81 16.96 11.54
C ALA A 497 7.72 17.83 12.20
N GLY A 498 8.07 18.64 13.20
CA GLY A 498 7.14 19.56 13.86
C GLY A 498 6.62 20.66 12.93
N THR A 499 7.46 21.10 11.99
CA THR A 499 7.08 22.04 10.93
C THR A 499 6.09 21.41 9.95
N ALA A 500 6.36 20.17 9.49
CA ALA A 500 5.46 19.42 8.61
C ALA A 500 4.10 19.13 9.27
N LEU A 501 4.09 18.85 10.58
CA LEU A 501 2.86 18.57 11.33
C LEU A 501 1.97 19.81 11.50
N GLN A 502 2.54 21.00 11.75
CA GLN A 502 1.79 22.27 11.76
C GLN A 502 1.19 22.61 10.39
N VAL A 503 1.87 22.21 9.31
CA VAL A 503 1.41 22.38 7.93
C VAL A 503 0.25 21.47 7.62
N ALA A 504 0.38 20.18 7.93
CA ALA A 504 -0.71 19.23 7.74
C ALA A 504 -1.94 19.60 8.60
N ALA A 505 -1.73 20.10 9.84
CA ALA A 505 -2.80 20.64 10.67
C ALA A 505 -3.52 21.84 10.02
N SER A 506 -2.76 22.74 9.38
CA SER A 506 -3.30 23.93 8.73
C SER A 506 -4.07 23.56 7.46
N PHE A 507 -3.53 22.66 6.65
CA PHE A 507 -4.22 22.09 5.48
C PHE A 507 -5.50 21.34 5.88
N MET A 508 -5.44 20.57 6.97
CA MET A 508 -6.59 19.86 7.55
C MET A 508 -7.69 20.83 8.02
N LEU A 509 -7.34 21.99 8.57
CA LEU A 509 -8.31 23.05 8.91
C LEU A 509 -8.98 23.64 7.66
N ILE A 510 -8.23 23.87 6.58
CA ILE A 510 -8.80 24.32 5.30
C ILE A 510 -9.76 23.26 4.74
N LEU A 511 -9.35 21.99 4.72
CA LEU A 511 -10.21 20.88 4.28
C LEU A 511 -11.48 20.76 5.14
N LEU A 512 -11.36 20.90 6.46
CA LEU A 512 -12.51 20.90 7.37
C LEU A 512 -13.51 22.01 7.01
N LEU A 513 -13.06 23.26 6.91
CA LEU A 513 -13.92 24.39 6.55
C LEU A 513 -14.51 24.23 5.13
N SER A 514 -13.76 23.62 4.21
CA SER A 514 -14.24 23.32 2.85
C SER A 514 -15.34 22.26 2.86
N ALA A 515 -15.17 21.20 3.65
CA ALA A 515 -16.15 20.14 3.83
C ALA A 515 -17.41 20.66 4.54
N GLU A 516 -17.25 21.53 5.54
CA GLU A 516 -18.32 22.23 6.26
C GLU A 516 -19.19 23.04 5.29
N ALA A 517 -18.56 23.93 4.51
CA ALA A 517 -19.25 24.73 3.50
C ALA A 517 -19.95 23.84 2.45
N TRP A 518 -19.23 22.85 1.91
CA TRP A 518 -19.76 21.95 0.89
C TRP A 518 -20.99 21.17 1.39
N ALA A 519 -20.93 20.63 2.61
CA ALA A 519 -22.04 19.86 3.20
C ALA A 519 -23.24 20.75 3.52
N TRP A 520 -23.02 21.97 4.02
CA TRP A 520 -24.10 22.92 4.33
C TRP A 520 -24.88 23.34 3.08
N PHE A 521 -24.19 23.69 1.98
CA PHE A 521 -24.84 23.99 0.71
C PHE A 521 -25.56 22.76 0.13
N ARG A 522 -24.92 21.58 0.16
CA ARG A 522 -25.55 20.31 -0.27
C ARG A 522 -26.85 20.02 0.49
N GLY A 523 -26.86 20.21 1.80
CA GLY A 523 -28.05 20.00 2.64
C GLY A 523 -29.23 20.90 2.26
N ARG A 524 -28.95 22.16 1.88
CA ARG A 524 -29.98 23.12 1.43
C ARG A 524 -30.49 22.87 0.02
N ILE A 525 -29.63 22.40 -0.90
CA ILE A 525 -30.05 21.94 -2.23
C ILE A 525 -31.03 20.77 -2.09
N GLY A 526 -30.74 19.81 -1.21
CA GLY A 526 -31.63 18.69 -0.91
C GLY A 526 -32.95 19.08 -0.22
N ALA A 527 -33.01 20.26 0.40
CA ALA A 527 -34.19 20.79 1.09
C ALA A 527 -35.10 21.63 0.18
N GLY A 528 -34.90 21.61 -1.15
CA GLY A 528 -35.75 22.31 -2.12
C GLY A 528 -35.42 23.80 -2.32
N GLY A 529 -34.25 24.27 -1.88
CA GLY A 529 -33.77 25.61 -2.24
C GLY A 529 -33.35 25.71 -3.71
N ASP A 530 -33.22 26.94 -4.23
CA ASP A 530 -32.70 27.23 -5.57
C ASP A 530 -31.32 26.56 -5.75
N ALA A 531 -31.32 25.45 -6.48
CA ALA A 531 -30.19 24.53 -6.53
C ALA A 531 -28.96 25.17 -7.17
N ASP A 532 -29.16 26.06 -8.14
CA ASP A 532 -28.09 26.69 -8.91
C ASP A 532 -27.53 27.91 -8.16
N ALA A 533 -28.38 28.75 -7.56
CA ALA A 533 -27.91 29.80 -6.66
C ALA A 533 -27.10 29.25 -5.47
N LEU A 534 -27.47 28.08 -4.95
CA LEU A 534 -26.74 27.39 -3.89
C LEU A 534 -25.44 26.74 -4.39
N ARG A 535 -25.36 26.30 -5.65
CA ARG A 535 -24.11 25.82 -6.28
C ARG A 535 -23.13 26.97 -6.49
N ASP A 536 -23.60 28.11 -7.00
CA ASP A 536 -22.79 29.31 -7.23
C ASP A 536 -22.26 29.86 -5.90
N GLY A 537 -23.14 30.00 -4.90
CA GLY A 537 -22.76 30.40 -3.54
C GLY A 537 -21.72 29.48 -2.90
N ARG A 538 -21.86 28.16 -3.08
CA ARG A 538 -20.86 27.16 -2.65
C ARG A 538 -19.51 27.38 -3.33
N THR A 539 -19.50 27.55 -4.65
CA THR A 539 -18.26 27.77 -5.42
C THR A 539 -17.58 29.08 -5.02
N ILE A 540 -18.34 30.18 -4.85
CA ILE A 540 -17.83 31.46 -4.34
C ILE A 540 -17.20 31.31 -2.97
N VAL A 541 -17.90 30.70 -2.00
CA VAL A 541 -17.40 30.51 -0.63
C VAL A 541 -16.11 29.68 -0.60
N LEU A 542 -16.01 28.61 -1.40
CA LEU A 542 -14.81 27.78 -1.48
C LEU A 542 -13.63 28.53 -2.11
N CYS A 543 -13.86 29.24 -3.22
CA CYS A 543 -12.84 30.07 -3.86
C CYS A 543 -12.32 31.17 -2.92
N VAL A 544 -13.22 31.88 -2.23
CA VAL A 544 -12.87 32.88 -1.20
C VAL A 544 -12.09 32.23 -0.06
N LEU A 545 -12.50 31.07 0.44
CA LEU A 545 -11.86 30.38 1.56
C LEU A 545 -10.44 29.90 1.23
N TRP A 546 -10.26 29.29 0.06
CA TRP A 546 -8.93 28.86 -0.42
C TRP A 546 -8.03 30.05 -0.75
N ALA A 547 -8.59 31.16 -1.22
CA ALA A 547 -7.85 32.40 -1.43
C ALA A 547 -7.55 33.16 -0.13
N ALA A 548 -8.35 33.02 0.94
CA ALA A 548 -8.21 33.76 2.20
C ALA A 548 -7.10 33.24 3.12
N PHE A 549 -6.82 31.93 3.13
CA PHE A 549 -5.71 31.35 3.91
C PHE A 549 -4.34 32.05 3.63
N PRO A 550 -4.01 32.42 2.37
CA PRO A 550 -2.94 33.36 2.02
C PRO A 550 -2.92 34.73 2.72
N TRP A 551 -4.07 35.33 3.02
CA TRP A 551 -4.15 36.71 3.51
C TRP A 551 -3.69 36.81 4.97
N LEU A 552 -3.98 35.78 5.77
CA LEU A 552 -3.42 35.60 7.11
C LEU A 552 -1.87 35.59 7.12
N TRP A 553 -1.27 35.30 5.96
CA TRP A 553 0.17 35.24 5.74
C TRP A 553 0.75 36.58 5.28
N LEU A 554 0.04 37.31 4.41
CA LEU A 554 0.42 38.65 3.93
C LEU A 554 0.51 39.71 5.04
N LEU A 555 -0.19 39.49 6.15
CA LEU A 555 -0.18 40.30 7.37
C LEU A 555 1.12 40.21 8.19
N ARG A 556 2.04 39.28 7.89
CA ARG A 556 3.31 39.12 8.65
C ARG A 556 4.47 39.92 8.05
N LYS A 557 5.12 40.74 8.89
CA LYS A 557 6.27 41.59 8.50
C LYS A 557 7.56 40.82 8.16
N ARG A 558 7.75 39.59 8.67
CA ARG A 558 8.90 38.73 8.35
C ARG A 558 8.44 37.28 8.23
N VAL A 559 9.01 36.59 7.25
CA VAL A 559 8.73 35.20 6.89
C VAL A 559 10.04 34.42 6.96
N SER A 560 10.00 33.16 7.38
CA SER A 560 11.18 32.28 7.28
C SER A 560 11.14 31.48 5.97
N ALA A 561 12.30 31.23 5.36
CA ALA A 561 12.43 30.40 4.16
C ALA A 561 11.90 28.96 4.30
N ARG A 562 11.65 28.50 5.55
CA ARG A 562 10.89 27.29 5.84
C ARG A 562 9.41 27.49 5.57
N LEU A 563 8.79 28.55 6.09
CA LEU A 563 7.38 28.85 5.89
C LEU A 563 7.05 29.00 4.40
N GLU A 564 7.90 29.68 3.62
CA GLU A 564 7.76 29.82 2.16
C GLU A 564 7.70 28.50 1.39
N ALA A 565 8.52 27.53 1.79
CA ALA A 565 8.50 26.22 1.16
C ALA A 565 7.15 25.53 1.36
N LEU A 566 6.51 25.79 2.50
CA LEU A 566 5.27 25.14 2.92
C LEU A 566 4.06 25.81 2.30
N SER A 567 4.01 27.15 2.23
CA SER A 567 2.94 27.86 1.53
C SER A 567 2.90 27.48 0.05
N ALA A 568 4.07 27.37 -0.61
CA ALA A 568 4.15 26.90 -1.99
C ALA A 568 3.55 25.49 -2.20
N VAL A 569 3.77 24.56 -1.25
CA VAL A 569 3.17 23.22 -1.30
C VAL A 569 1.64 23.27 -1.11
N HIS A 570 1.14 24.08 -0.17
CA HIS A 570 -0.32 24.25 -0.01
C HIS A 570 -0.97 24.77 -1.29
N TYR A 571 -0.36 25.77 -1.94
CA TYR A 571 -0.88 26.31 -3.20
C TYR A 571 -0.87 25.31 -4.36
N GLY A 572 0.15 24.43 -4.43
CA GLY A 572 0.15 23.34 -5.42
C GLY A 572 -1.04 22.39 -5.22
N VAL A 573 -1.36 22.03 -3.99
CA VAL A 573 -2.49 21.13 -3.67
C VAL A 573 -3.85 21.83 -3.82
N LEU A 574 -3.99 23.06 -3.33
CA LEU A 574 -5.22 23.85 -3.47
C LEU A 574 -5.49 24.23 -4.93
N GLY A 575 -4.45 24.49 -5.74
CA GLY A 575 -4.59 24.68 -7.18
C GLY A 575 -5.19 23.47 -7.88
N LEU A 576 -4.77 22.25 -7.52
CA LEU A 576 -5.37 21.01 -8.07
C LEU A 576 -6.83 20.83 -7.65
N ALA A 577 -7.17 21.12 -6.39
CA ALA A 577 -8.56 21.07 -5.91
C ALA A 577 -9.45 22.13 -6.59
N TRP A 578 -8.89 23.32 -6.84
CA TRP A 578 -9.56 24.42 -7.52
C TRP A 578 -9.79 24.15 -9.01
N LEU A 579 -8.86 23.47 -9.70
CA LEU A 579 -9.08 23.00 -11.08
C LEU A 579 -10.30 22.06 -11.19
N ALA A 580 -10.54 21.21 -10.17
CA ALA A 580 -11.74 20.38 -10.13
C ALA A 580 -13.02 21.20 -9.88
N LEU A 581 -12.93 22.26 -9.06
CA LEU A 581 -14.06 23.16 -8.80
C LEU A 581 -14.44 24.00 -10.04
N LEU A 582 -13.51 24.29 -10.96
CA LEU A 582 -13.83 24.94 -12.24
C LEU A 582 -14.75 24.10 -13.15
N ALA A 583 -14.85 22.78 -12.95
CA ALA A 583 -15.84 21.97 -13.67
C ALA A 583 -17.29 22.28 -13.24
N ASP A 584 -17.47 22.76 -11.99
CA ASP A 584 -18.74 23.15 -11.38
C ASP A 584 -19.04 24.67 -11.56
N LEU A 585 -18.29 25.39 -12.40
CA LEU A 585 -18.64 26.74 -12.85
C LEU A 585 -19.93 26.69 -13.68
N HIS A 586 -21.06 27.01 -13.05
CA HIS A 586 -22.34 27.20 -13.72
C HIS A 586 -22.59 28.69 -13.96
N HIS A 587 -23.33 29.02 -15.02
CA HIS A 587 -23.64 30.40 -15.38
C HIS A 587 -25.14 30.57 -15.46
N ARG A 588 -25.72 31.19 -14.44
CA ARG A 588 -27.06 31.77 -14.51
C ARG A 588 -26.97 33.08 -15.29
N ASP A 589 -27.48 33.09 -16.53
CA ASP A 589 -27.74 34.25 -17.40
C ASP A 589 -26.77 35.45 -17.27
N SER A 590 -25.47 35.16 -17.18
CA SER A 590 -24.42 36.14 -16.85
C SER A 590 -23.45 36.32 -18.00
N ILE A 591 -23.07 37.59 -18.22
CA ILE A 591 -22.09 37.97 -19.22
C ILE A 591 -20.72 37.40 -18.80
N VAL A 592 -20.02 36.80 -19.77
CA VAL A 592 -18.66 36.27 -19.63
C VAL A 592 -17.75 37.31 -18.94
N PHE A 593 -16.99 36.87 -17.93
CA PHE A 593 -16.12 37.67 -17.05
C PHE A 593 -16.83 38.63 -16.07
N LEU A 594 -18.15 38.80 -16.12
CA LEU A 594 -18.92 39.61 -15.17
C LEU A 594 -19.64 38.77 -14.09
N ASN A 595 -19.53 37.44 -14.15
CA ASN A 595 -20.08 36.54 -13.14
C ASN A 595 -19.31 36.67 -11.79
N PRO A 596 -19.97 36.84 -10.63
CA PRO A 596 -19.30 36.85 -9.32
C PRO A 596 -18.48 35.59 -9.02
N VAL A 597 -18.83 34.43 -9.59
CA VAL A 597 -18.07 33.19 -9.44
C VAL A 597 -16.70 33.30 -10.10
N PHE A 598 -16.58 33.94 -11.26
CA PHE A 598 -15.30 34.22 -11.93
C PHE A 598 -14.39 35.08 -11.06
N TRP A 599 -14.92 36.17 -10.50
CA TRP A 599 -14.17 37.08 -9.64
C TRP A 599 -13.73 36.40 -8.33
N ALA A 600 -14.59 35.57 -7.73
CA ALA A 600 -14.21 34.75 -6.58
C ALA A 600 -13.08 33.76 -6.94
N ALA A 601 -13.18 33.07 -8.08
CA ALA A 601 -12.19 32.12 -8.55
C ALA A 601 -10.83 32.80 -8.85
N LEU A 602 -10.83 34.03 -9.37
CA LEU A 602 -9.63 34.83 -9.63
C LEU A 602 -8.81 35.16 -8.35
N LEU A 603 -9.44 35.16 -7.17
CA LEU A 603 -8.75 35.43 -5.90
C LEU A 603 -7.62 34.44 -5.60
N LEU A 604 -7.73 33.17 -6.03
CA LEU A 604 -6.70 32.16 -5.80
C LEU A 604 -5.40 32.45 -6.60
N PRO A 605 -5.42 32.56 -7.95
CA PRO A 605 -4.22 32.93 -8.70
C PRO A 605 -3.68 34.31 -8.33
N ALA A 606 -4.55 35.28 -7.99
CA ALA A 606 -4.12 36.57 -7.46
C ALA A 606 -3.34 36.40 -6.14
N GLY A 607 -3.84 35.58 -5.21
CA GLY A 607 -3.14 35.23 -3.97
C GLY A 607 -1.78 34.55 -4.20
N VAL A 608 -1.70 33.60 -5.15
CA VAL A 608 -0.44 32.94 -5.54
C VAL A 608 0.57 33.98 -6.03
N TYR A 609 0.15 34.90 -6.90
CA TYR A 609 1.00 35.95 -7.45
C TYR A 609 1.44 36.97 -6.38
N LEU A 610 0.54 37.33 -5.45
CA LEU A 610 0.85 38.19 -4.30
C LEU A 610 1.81 37.53 -3.30
N LEU A 611 1.79 36.20 -3.14
CA LEU A 611 2.84 35.52 -2.38
C LEU A 611 4.17 35.61 -3.14
N ALA A 612 4.17 35.32 -4.44
CA ALA A 612 5.39 35.29 -5.25
C ALA A 612 6.11 36.66 -5.28
N SER A 613 5.35 37.77 -5.33
CA SER A 613 5.92 39.12 -5.30
C SER A 613 6.58 39.50 -3.97
N ARG A 614 6.22 38.83 -2.86
CA ARG A 614 6.88 38.97 -1.54
C ARG A 614 8.17 38.15 -1.40
N MET A 615 8.50 37.29 -2.37
CA MET A 615 9.70 36.44 -2.36
C MET A 615 10.89 37.09 -3.08
N GLU A 616 12.10 36.67 -2.73
CA GLU A 616 13.35 37.15 -3.34
C GLU A 616 13.33 37.02 -4.89
N PRO A 617 13.68 38.09 -5.63
CA PRO A 617 13.79 38.06 -7.09
C PRO A 617 14.73 36.95 -7.58
N GLY A 618 14.39 36.31 -8.70
CA GLY A 618 15.20 35.25 -9.33
C GLY A 618 15.19 33.88 -8.63
N GLY A 619 14.56 33.75 -7.45
CA GLY A 619 14.46 32.47 -6.75
C GLY A 619 13.59 31.44 -7.49
N LYS A 620 14.08 30.20 -7.65
CA LYS A 620 13.35 29.10 -8.33
C LYS A 620 11.90 28.89 -7.83
N ARG A 621 11.66 29.10 -6.52
CA ARG A 621 10.33 28.98 -5.89
C ARG A 621 9.39 30.10 -6.31
N ARG A 622 9.88 31.34 -6.30
CA ARG A 622 9.15 32.51 -6.79
C ARG A 622 8.73 32.31 -8.23
N THR A 623 9.69 31.92 -9.09
CA THR A 623 9.43 31.62 -10.50
C THR A 623 8.35 30.54 -10.66
N ALA A 624 8.41 29.45 -9.90
CA ALA A 624 7.39 28.41 -9.97
C ALA A 624 5.99 28.90 -9.56
N LEU A 625 5.88 29.80 -8.57
CA LEU A 625 4.61 30.40 -8.16
C LEU A 625 4.08 31.41 -9.18
N GLU A 626 4.94 32.27 -9.76
CA GLU A 626 4.54 33.19 -10.84
C GLU A 626 3.99 32.40 -12.04
N LEU A 627 4.72 31.37 -12.50
CA LEU A 627 4.26 30.51 -13.60
C LEU A 627 2.99 29.73 -13.24
N GLY A 628 2.87 29.26 -12.00
CA GLY A 628 1.65 28.62 -11.49
C GLY A 628 0.45 29.56 -11.52
N ALA A 629 0.60 30.82 -11.12
CA ALA A 629 -0.46 31.83 -11.20
C ALA A 629 -0.87 32.10 -12.66
N HIS A 630 0.09 32.27 -13.58
CA HIS A 630 -0.22 32.46 -15.01
C HIS A 630 -0.92 31.26 -15.64
N PHE A 631 -0.57 30.04 -15.24
CA PHE A 631 -1.26 28.81 -15.65
C PHE A 631 -2.70 28.78 -15.11
N LEU A 632 -2.90 29.03 -13.81
CA LEU A 632 -4.24 29.06 -13.21
C LEU A 632 -5.15 30.13 -13.86
N VAL A 633 -4.63 31.32 -14.19
CA VAL A 633 -5.39 32.33 -14.94
C VAL A 633 -5.75 31.84 -16.35
N ALA A 634 -4.82 31.23 -17.07
CA ALA A 634 -5.10 30.69 -18.41
C ALA A 634 -6.20 29.61 -18.37
N VAL A 635 -6.21 28.75 -17.34
CA VAL A 635 -7.28 27.74 -17.17
C VAL A 635 -8.60 28.38 -16.72
N LEU A 636 -8.59 29.38 -15.85
CA LEU A 636 -9.82 30.11 -15.46
C LEU A 636 -10.52 30.72 -16.68
N VAL A 637 -9.76 31.42 -17.52
CA VAL A 637 -10.27 32.04 -18.75
C VAL A 637 -10.78 30.98 -19.73
N ALA A 638 -10.14 29.81 -19.79
CA ALA A 638 -10.63 28.71 -20.62
C ALA A 638 -11.93 28.08 -20.10
N ALA A 639 -12.07 27.91 -18.79
CA ALA A 639 -13.30 27.40 -18.17
C ALA A 639 -14.47 28.36 -18.39
N GLU A 640 -14.27 29.64 -18.07
CA GLU A 640 -15.24 30.73 -18.28
C GLU A 640 -15.73 30.79 -19.74
N LEU A 641 -14.83 30.74 -20.72
CA LEU A 641 -15.20 30.72 -22.15
C LEU A 641 -15.83 29.37 -22.58
N GLY A 642 -15.48 28.25 -21.96
CA GLY A 642 -16.09 26.95 -22.25
C GLY A 642 -17.52 26.81 -21.72
N GLN A 643 -17.81 27.42 -20.56
CA GLN A 643 -19.10 27.32 -19.86
C GLN A 643 -20.02 28.54 -20.08
N GLY A 644 -19.50 29.66 -20.59
CA GLY A 644 -20.24 30.90 -20.80
C GLY A 644 -21.54 30.74 -21.60
N ALA A 645 -22.52 31.60 -21.30
CA ALA A 645 -23.82 31.63 -21.95
C ALA A 645 -23.72 32.30 -23.34
N TYR A 646 -23.77 31.49 -24.39
CA TYR A 646 -23.81 31.96 -25.79
C TYR A 646 -25.28 32.06 -26.26
N PRO A 647 -25.64 33.02 -27.14
CA PRO A 647 -27.02 33.22 -27.57
C PRO A 647 -27.65 31.93 -28.12
N GLY A 648 -28.83 31.55 -27.59
CA GLY A 648 -29.52 30.30 -27.91
C GLY A 648 -29.98 30.15 -29.38
N ALA A 649 -29.94 31.24 -30.15
CA ALA A 649 -30.22 31.24 -31.60
C ALA A 649 -29.17 30.45 -32.44
N TRP A 650 -28.03 30.09 -31.86
CA TRP A 650 -26.95 29.36 -32.54
C TRP A 650 -27.05 27.85 -32.30
N THR A 651 -26.76 27.04 -33.33
CA THR A 651 -26.73 25.57 -33.19
C THR A 651 -25.69 25.12 -32.15
N GLU A 652 -25.88 23.94 -31.54
CA GLU A 652 -24.89 23.36 -30.60
C GLU A 652 -23.50 23.21 -31.25
N ALA A 653 -23.43 22.83 -32.53
CA ALA A 653 -22.16 22.72 -33.26
C ALA A 653 -21.47 24.09 -33.39
N SER A 654 -22.21 25.13 -33.78
CA SER A 654 -21.68 26.49 -33.88
C SER A 654 -21.23 27.04 -32.52
N ARG A 655 -21.98 26.77 -31.45
CA ARG A 655 -21.60 27.13 -30.07
C ARG A 655 -20.36 26.37 -29.61
N GLY A 656 -20.24 25.08 -29.91
CA GLY A 656 -19.07 24.25 -29.63
C GLY A 656 -17.80 24.77 -30.32
N TRP A 657 -17.87 25.04 -31.62
CA TRP A 657 -16.75 25.60 -32.38
C TRP A 657 -16.32 26.99 -31.85
N LEU A 658 -17.29 27.89 -31.61
CA LEU A 658 -17.02 29.24 -31.11
C LEU A 658 -16.34 29.22 -29.74
N LYS A 659 -16.78 28.34 -28.82
CA LYS A 659 -16.12 28.10 -27.53
C LYS A 659 -14.65 27.70 -27.71
N MET A 660 -14.38 26.71 -28.56
CA MET A 660 -13.01 26.22 -28.78
C MET A 660 -12.11 27.30 -29.40
N ALA A 661 -12.62 28.05 -30.38
CA ALA A 661 -11.90 29.15 -31.02
C ALA A 661 -11.59 30.29 -30.04
N LEU A 662 -12.57 30.73 -29.23
CA LEU A 662 -12.38 31.81 -28.25
C LEU A 662 -11.34 31.43 -27.18
N ILE A 663 -11.32 30.18 -26.72
CA ILE A 663 -10.28 29.69 -25.80
C ILE A 663 -8.89 29.79 -26.46
N SER A 664 -8.75 29.36 -27.72
CA SER A 664 -7.49 29.43 -28.47
C SER A 664 -7.02 30.89 -28.66
N VAL A 665 -7.94 31.81 -28.97
CA VAL A 665 -7.65 33.26 -29.08
C VAL A 665 -7.25 33.86 -27.73
N ALA A 666 -7.97 33.56 -26.65
CA ALA A 666 -7.69 34.10 -25.33
C ALA A 666 -6.33 33.65 -24.79
N TRP A 667 -5.96 32.37 -24.98
CA TRP A 667 -4.63 31.87 -24.65
C TRP A 667 -3.53 32.50 -25.51
N ALA A 668 -3.75 32.70 -26.81
CA ALA A 668 -2.78 33.37 -27.69
C ALA A 668 -2.56 34.85 -27.30
N PHE A 669 -3.64 35.56 -26.97
CA PHE A 669 -3.57 36.93 -26.45
C PHE A 669 -2.81 36.99 -25.12
N TRP A 670 -3.15 36.13 -24.16
CA TRP A 670 -2.47 36.05 -22.86
C TRP A 670 -0.99 35.68 -22.99
N ALA A 671 -0.65 34.71 -23.86
CA ALA A 671 0.73 34.35 -24.16
C ALA A 671 1.51 35.52 -24.78
N THR A 672 0.90 36.26 -25.70
CA THR A 672 1.54 37.42 -26.36
C THR A 672 1.80 38.56 -25.36
N ALA A 673 0.81 38.88 -24.53
CA ALA A 673 0.95 39.87 -23.46
C ALA A 673 2.03 39.46 -22.43
N LEU A 674 2.07 38.18 -22.06
CA LEU A 674 3.08 37.64 -21.15
C LEU A 674 4.48 37.62 -21.76
N LEU A 675 4.60 37.35 -23.07
CA LEU A 675 5.86 37.42 -23.81
C LEU A 675 6.39 38.86 -23.83
N ALA A 676 5.54 39.84 -24.15
CA ALA A 676 5.88 41.26 -24.12
C ALA A 676 6.31 41.73 -22.73
N ALA A 677 5.58 41.33 -21.68
CA ALA A 677 5.94 41.62 -20.28
C ALA A 677 7.24 40.91 -19.84
N GLY A 678 7.48 39.68 -20.32
CA GLY A 678 8.70 38.93 -20.05
C GLY A 678 9.94 39.48 -20.76
N ILE A 679 9.75 40.13 -21.92
CA ILE A 679 10.80 40.87 -22.62
C ILE A 679 11.08 42.20 -21.90
N SER A 680 10.06 43.04 -21.65
CA SER A 680 10.24 44.36 -21.04
C SER A 680 10.77 44.33 -19.60
N ARG A 681 10.51 43.25 -18.86
CA ARG A 681 11.03 43.04 -17.49
C ARG A 681 12.25 42.12 -17.43
N SER A 682 12.79 41.67 -18.56
CA SER A 682 13.93 40.74 -18.63
C SER A 682 13.75 39.47 -17.79
N LEU A 683 12.57 38.85 -17.85
CA LEU A 683 12.22 37.64 -17.09
C LEU A 683 12.25 36.39 -18.00
N PRO A 684 13.31 35.56 -18.01
CA PRO A 684 13.43 34.45 -18.95
C PRO A 684 12.34 33.40 -18.78
N ALA A 685 11.90 33.16 -17.54
CA ALA A 685 10.87 32.17 -17.25
C ALA A 685 9.50 32.53 -17.84
N TRP A 686 9.11 33.80 -17.79
CA TRP A 686 7.86 34.29 -18.37
C TRP A 686 7.88 34.14 -19.90
N ARG A 687 9.03 34.43 -20.53
CA ARG A 687 9.24 34.21 -21.97
C ARG A 687 9.11 32.74 -22.36
N TRP A 688 9.80 31.83 -21.65
CA TRP A 688 9.72 30.40 -21.93
C TRP A 688 8.31 29.82 -21.70
N PHE A 689 7.61 30.26 -20.66
CA PHE A 689 6.22 29.85 -20.42
C PHE A 689 5.27 30.41 -21.49
N ALA A 690 5.42 31.67 -21.89
CA ALA A 690 4.64 32.26 -22.97
C ALA A 690 4.85 31.54 -24.31
N LEU A 691 6.09 31.20 -24.65
CA LEU A 691 6.42 30.39 -25.83
C LEU A 691 5.85 28.97 -25.74
N ALA A 692 5.87 28.35 -24.56
CA ALA A 692 5.27 27.03 -24.34
C ALA A 692 3.74 27.06 -24.45
N LEU A 693 3.09 28.11 -23.92
CA LEU A 693 1.64 28.30 -24.05
C LEU A 693 1.24 28.59 -25.50
N LEU A 694 2.03 29.38 -26.23
CA LEU A 694 1.82 29.66 -27.66
C LEU A 694 2.10 28.43 -28.55
N GLY A 695 3.07 27.59 -28.17
CA GLY A 695 3.26 26.28 -28.79
C GLY A 695 2.10 25.33 -28.51
N LEU A 696 1.52 25.37 -27.30
CA LEU A 696 0.36 24.58 -26.92
C LEU A 696 -0.93 25.05 -27.60
N THR A 697 -1.15 26.37 -27.79
CA THR A 697 -2.28 26.87 -28.58
C THR A 697 -2.15 26.45 -30.04
N LEU A 698 -0.97 26.58 -30.64
CA LEU A 698 -0.71 26.13 -32.01
C LEU A 698 -0.96 24.62 -32.14
N LEU A 699 -0.47 23.83 -31.17
CA LEU A 699 -0.69 22.38 -31.13
C LEU A 699 -2.18 22.04 -30.99
N LYS A 700 -2.91 22.73 -30.09
CA LYS A 700 -4.37 22.58 -29.95
C LYS A 700 -5.09 22.91 -31.26
N VAL A 701 -4.74 24.02 -31.91
CA VAL A 701 -5.35 24.40 -33.19
C VAL A 701 -5.11 23.31 -34.25
N VAL A 702 -3.90 22.75 -34.33
CA VAL A 702 -3.54 21.73 -35.34
C VAL A 702 -4.05 20.31 -35.01
N PHE A 703 -4.22 19.95 -33.74
CA PHE A 703 -4.58 18.57 -33.33
C PHE A 703 -5.96 18.41 -32.69
N VAL A 704 -6.64 19.51 -32.35
CA VAL A 704 -7.99 19.52 -31.75
C VAL A 704 -8.93 20.34 -32.61
N ASP A 705 -8.59 21.61 -32.89
CA ASP A 705 -9.48 22.48 -33.67
C ASP A 705 -9.52 22.07 -35.17
N MET A 706 -8.47 21.41 -35.67
CA MET A 706 -8.42 20.75 -36.99
C MET A 706 -8.81 19.26 -36.97
N ALA A 707 -9.17 18.68 -35.81
CA ALA A 707 -9.49 17.24 -35.71
C ALA A 707 -10.85 16.86 -36.32
N GLU A 708 -11.70 17.84 -36.63
CA GLU A 708 -12.91 17.66 -37.45
C GLU A 708 -12.59 17.47 -38.94
N VAL A 709 -11.33 17.70 -39.36
CA VAL A 709 -10.87 17.41 -40.72
C VAL A 709 -10.55 15.91 -40.88
N ARG A 710 -11.03 15.33 -42.00
CA ARG A 710 -11.14 13.89 -42.27
C ARG A 710 -9.96 13.00 -41.79
N GLN A 711 -10.34 11.88 -41.18
CA GLN A 711 -9.56 10.79 -40.55
C GLN A 711 -8.29 10.28 -41.27
N ILE A 712 -8.13 10.55 -42.56
CA ILE A 712 -7.04 10.04 -43.43
C ILE A 712 -5.67 10.59 -42.99
N TRP A 713 -5.57 11.88 -42.65
CA TRP A 713 -4.29 12.52 -42.29
C TRP A 713 -3.67 11.99 -41.00
N ARG A 714 -4.48 11.40 -40.11
CA ARG A 714 -4.01 10.80 -38.86
C ARG A 714 -3.20 9.52 -39.10
N VAL A 715 -3.57 8.73 -40.12
CA VAL A 715 -2.85 7.49 -40.50
C VAL A 715 -1.53 7.82 -41.19
N VAL A 716 -1.54 8.80 -42.09
CA VAL A 716 -0.33 9.27 -42.80
C VAL A 716 0.74 9.77 -41.83
N SER A 717 0.35 10.52 -40.80
CA SER A 717 1.28 11.03 -39.78
C SER A 717 1.95 9.92 -38.93
N PHE A 718 1.23 8.86 -38.58
CA PHE A 718 1.83 7.72 -37.85
C PHE A 718 2.75 6.87 -38.73
N LEU A 719 2.41 6.67 -40.01
CA LEU A 719 3.29 5.97 -40.96
C LEU A 719 4.57 6.77 -41.24
N ALA A 720 4.47 8.08 -41.43
CA ALA A 720 5.62 8.96 -41.59
C ALA A 720 6.55 8.89 -40.37
N LEU A 721 6.01 8.91 -39.15
CA LEU A 721 6.79 8.80 -37.91
C LEU A 721 7.47 7.43 -37.77
N GLY A 722 6.78 6.33 -38.08
CA GLY A 722 7.35 4.98 -38.05
C GLY A 722 8.50 4.80 -39.04
N ALA A 723 8.35 5.31 -40.27
CA ALA A 723 9.40 5.31 -41.28
C ALA A 723 10.62 6.14 -40.84
N LEU A 724 10.40 7.31 -40.22
CA LEU A 724 11.46 8.19 -39.70
C LEU A 724 12.26 7.49 -38.57
N LEU A 725 11.59 6.74 -37.70
CA LEU A 725 12.25 5.98 -36.63
C LEU A 725 13.06 4.79 -37.18
N MET A 726 12.55 4.06 -38.18
CA MET A 726 13.32 3.01 -38.87
C MET A 726 14.52 3.58 -39.63
N ALA A 727 14.37 4.72 -40.32
CA ALA A 727 15.46 5.41 -40.99
C ALA A 727 16.56 5.85 -40.00
N CYS A 728 16.19 6.39 -38.84
CA CYS A 728 17.11 6.71 -37.76
C CYS A 728 17.83 5.47 -37.19
N SER A 729 17.12 4.36 -36.97
CA SER A 729 17.71 3.10 -36.47
C SER A 729 18.72 2.50 -37.47
N TYR A 730 18.38 2.51 -38.77
CA TYR A 730 19.28 2.09 -39.84
C TYR A 730 20.48 3.03 -39.99
N ALA A 731 20.29 4.35 -39.90
CA ALA A 731 21.38 5.33 -39.94
C ALA A 731 22.34 5.20 -38.74
N TYR A 732 21.83 4.86 -37.55
CA TYR A 732 22.63 4.63 -36.35
C TYR A 732 23.51 3.38 -36.49
N SER A 733 22.89 2.23 -36.76
CA SER A 733 23.60 0.95 -36.95
C SER A 733 24.58 0.97 -38.14
N ARG A 734 24.29 1.76 -39.19
CA ARG A 734 25.23 1.97 -40.31
C ARG A 734 26.41 2.89 -39.96
N ARG A 735 26.26 3.81 -39.01
CA ARG A 735 27.35 4.68 -38.52
C ARG A 735 28.33 3.94 -37.61
N GLU A 736 27.84 3.03 -36.78
CA GLU A 736 28.71 2.20 -35.92
C GLU A 736 29.57 1.24 -36.75
N ARG A 737 29.02 0.63 -37.81
CA ARG A 737 29.80 -0.20 -38.74
C ARG A 737 30.90 0.57 -39.48
N ARG A 738 30.75 1.87 -39.73
CA ARG A 738 31.80 2.71 -40.31
C ARG A 738 32.88 3.06 -39.29
N ARG A 739 32.49 3.48 -38.08
CA ARG A 739 33.43 3.72 -36.97
C ARG A 739 34.27 2.50 -36.58
N ALA A 740 33.80 1.29 -36.84
CA ALA A 740 34.56 0.07 -36.63
C ALA A 740 35.58 -0.23 -37.75
N GLY A 741 35.41 0.31 -38.95
CA GLY A 741 36.35 0.18 -40.07
C GLY A 741 37.44 1.26 -40.09
N ASP A 742 37.13 2.47 -39.63
CA ASP A 742 38.08 3.60 -39.59
C ASP A 742 39.16 3.49 -38.47
N LEU A 743 39.29 2.33 -37.81
CA LEU A 743 40.17 2.09 -36.66
C LEU A 743 41.19 0.95 -36.88
N GLU A 744 41.28 0.41 -38.09
CA GLU A 744 42.28 -0.58 -38.48
C GLU A 744 43.44 0.16 -39.19
N PRO A 745 44.61 0.35 -38.54
CA PRO A 745 45.71 1.07 -39.16
C PRO A 745 46.36 0.19 -40.23
N ASP A 746 46.52 0.75 -41.43
CA ASP A 746 47.22 0.10 -42.53
C ASP A 746 48.68 -0.18 -42.13
N THR A 747 49.00 -1.46 -41.91
CA THR A 747 50.36 -1.95 -41.66
C THR A 747 50.88 -2.70 -42.87
N ARG A 748 50.94 -1.99 -44.00
CA ARG A 748 51.68 -2.41 -45.19
C ARG A 748 52.65 -1.33 -45.65
N GLU A 749 53.92 -1.72 -45.63
CA GLU A 749 54.94 -1.40 -46.62
C GLU A 749 55.25 0.08 -46.86
N ASP A 750 56.40 0.52 -46.36
CA ASP A 750 57.46 0.96 -47.27
C ASP A 750 58.86 0.68 -46.69
N SER A 751 59.71 0.15 -47.57
CA SER A 751 61.17 -0.12 -47.55
C SER A 751 61.99 0.09 -46.26
#